data_AF-A0A1L0B9T2-F1
#
_entry.id   AF-A0A1L0B9T2-F1
#
_cell.length_a   1.000
_cell.length_b   1.000
_cell.length_c   1.000
_cell.angle_alpha   90.00
_cell.angle_beta   90.00
_cell.angle_gamma   90.00
#
_symmetry.space_group_name_H-M   'P 1'
#
loop_
_entity.id
_entity.type
_entity.pdbx_description
1 polymer ?
#
loop_
_entity_poly.entity_id
_entity_poly.type
_entity_poly.pdbx_seq_one_letter_code
_entity_poly.pdbx_strand_id
1 'polypeptide(L)'
;MALVKEKSVKNTLVTPLTIQEAPVVAFSAKYVAYAHAFFAYLAFLSALVVGCWLHYTKIVQNSSYGYPDEWFPSVSAAIGDRYPERSVFQVFIACTAGPRFMLIFLNFIVLYRKKLILPYILLFLGLLRTFTCGGWVYITSTDDHDWHDIFMIAYIILTIPWTVTVSVLSPKGTTVRRGRLLTAITFFLTLVPLVYWFIQHKVHVRPGAYSIYAYFEWLLIILDVAFDTWSIIDFAPVQFRLYGNKLEFGSVSLSVVAVKSEKHIEPKKVVKTLEDDFTIYEFLINTTNAFMFWTVLTSLLVCVWYFPLWHMGISGYEAVIFVMFLAPILLAIPPFSYLFLLYPFVARALTVLFGIGAYKVEEPEQRLLVITAGLGFGVIATGAELSSLYHQPRKYTSVWISLLVGLLTTSVFKFMCHSNNPAWPIMHKANGGYNEVAIFVGLAAALLTRKPAAPTPVVEKKGGSLLLAAFGLGGYLFCLQAYLSDSSTMIYWTWEGYPIRGPTPLTGGLFHFAAFALGILASIQIHPNLFASPIYSLFSAASAYVLYAYKGWVGFGGSLGYTFYLSSLAPLVGQAVAGYNIAALFTIAFFVSIVISLASVWIVAYAFVPGGPLLRERTDLIVASSVALVTLAVVNYTLRKNALNITRVEVRGSRLFSSTLKIITVLSALSVATLLHRYPAVPFKPYNESSKSFTTGIWCVHFGLDNDMWSSETRMRDLIKDAEVDIIGLLETDTERLIGGNRDFTQKIADDLGMYVDYGPGPNKHTWGAALLSKFPIVESHHHLLPSPVGELAPAIHATLDIYGELIDVVVFHSGQEEDVEDRRLQSLGVAEIMANSTRPLVLLSYLVTEPLKGNYNTYVSEKTRMYDIDSTDWDRWCEYILFRDLKKVAYARISRSTITDTELQIAKFKFLTDEQRSYSESFLYGNNYIDESEVDPALRMPQLLRGDGVRGHHYHVFDEPRYFAEHT
;
A
#
# COMPACT_ATOMS: atom_id res chain seq x y z
N MET A 1 -57.27 -52.45 -63.00
CA MET A 1 -55.82 -52.44 -62.72
C MET A 1 -55.53 -51.21 -61.87
N ALA A 2 -55.10 -51.42 -60.63
CA ALA A 2 -54.43 -50.51 -59.68
C ALA A 2 -54.91 -49.05 -59.44
N LEU A 3 -55.51 -48.88 -58.25
CA LEU A 3 -55.32 -47.80 -57.26
C LEU A 3 -54.14 -46.84 -57.47
N VAL A 4 -54.36 -45.53 -57.35
CA VAL A 4 -53.46 -44.60 -56.63
C VAL A 4 -54.27 -43.51 -55.91
N LYS A 5 -54.06 -43.43 -54.59
CA LYS A 5 -54.48 -42.38 -53.64
C LYS A 5 -53.56 -41.17 -53.78
N GLU A 6 -54.11 -39.96 -53.87
CA GLU A 6 -53.36 -38.73 -53.62
C GLU A 6 -53.55 -38.29 -52.16
N LYS A 7 -52.44 -38.27 -51.41
CA LYS A 7 -52.34 -37.92 -49.99
C LYS A 7 -52.12 -36.41 -49.86
N SER A 8 -52.94 -35.76 -49.02
CA SER A 8 -52.68 -34.41 -48.52
C SER A 8 -51.39 -34.36 -47.70
N VAL A 9 -50.45 -33.51 -48.08
CA VAL A 9 -49.27 -33.20 -47.26
C VAL A 9 -49.69 -32.19 -46.20
N LYS A 10 -49.73 -32.64 -44.94
CA LYS A 10 -49.83 -31.78 -43.75
C LYS A 10 -48.50 -31.05 -43.57
N ASN A 11 -48.55 -29.71 -43.59
CA ASN A 11 -47.47 -28.86 -43.07
C ASN A 11 -47.37 -29.07 -41.55
N THR A 12 -46.32 -29.77 -41.12
CA THR A 12 -45.90 -29.83 -39.72
C THR A 12 -45.23 -28.52 -39.35
N LEU A 13 -45.96 -27.64 -38.67
CA LEU A 13 -45.39 -26.53 -37.92
C LEU A 13 -44.51 -27.09 -36.80
N VAL A 14 -43.20 -27.02 -36.98
CA VAL A 14 -42.24 -27.22 -35.90
C VAL A 14 -42.33 -25.99 -34.99
N THR A 15 -42.98 -26.13 -33.85
CA THR A 15 -42.86 -25.21 -32.72
C THR A 15 -41.39 -25.12 -32.31
N PRO A 16 -40.79 -23.93 -32.14
CA PRO A 16 -39.47 -23.83 -31.56
C PRO A 16 -39.57 -24.30 -30.11
N LEU A 17 -38.78 -25.32 -29.77
CA LEU A 17 -38.47 -25.66 -28.38
C LEU A 17 -37.85 -24.41 -27.75
N THR A 18 -38.61 -23.71 -26.90
CA THR A 18 -38.03 -22.80 -25.91
C THR A 18 -37.11 -23.63 -25.03
N ILE A 19 -35.81 -23.55 -25.31
CA ILE A 19 -34.77 -24.06 -24.42
C ILE A 19 -34.91 -23.22 -23.15
N GLN A 20 -35.50 -23.78 -22.09
CA GLN A 20 -35.35 -23.24 -20.75
C GLN A 20 -33.84 -23.27 -20.46
N GLU A 21 -33.22 -22.10 -20.29
CA GLU A 21 -31.84 -22.03 -19.80
C GLU A 21 -31.78 -22.80 -18.48
N ALA A 22 -30.99 -23.88 -18.45
CA ALA A 22 -30.76 -24.61 -17.22
C ALA A 22 -29.99 -23.70 -16.25
N PRO A 23 -30.38 -23.60 -14.96
CA PRO A 23 -29.61 -22.83 -14.00
C PRO A 23 -28.19 -23.39 -13.91
N VAL A 24 -27.19 -22.52 -13.92
CA VAL A 24 -25.77 -22.86 -13.78
C VAL A 24 -25.53 -23.56 -12.44
N VAL A 25 -26.19 -23.07 -11.38
CA VAL A 25 -26.22 -23.71 -10.07
C VAL A 25 -27.60 -23.50 -9.46
N ALA A 26 -28.17 -24.56 -8.89
CA ALA A 26 -29.39 -24.49 -8.09
C ALA A 26 -29.16 -25.17 -6.74
N PHE A 27 -29.36 -24.45 -5.64
CA PHE A 27 -29.28 -25.02 -4.29
C PHE A 27 -30.37 -24.46 -3.36
N SER A 28 -30.77 -25.25 -2.38
CA SER A 28 -31.81 -24.87 -1.42
C SER A 28 -31.28 -23.88 -0.39
N ALA A 29 -32.09 -22.89 -0.02
CA ALA A 29 -31.71 -21.91 1.01
C ALA A 29 -31.51 -22.53 2.40
N LYS A 30 -31.96 -23.78 2.63
CA LYS A 30 -31.68 -24.51 3.88
C LYS A 30 -30.19 -24.64 4.18
N TYR A 31 -29.33 -24.69 3.15
CA TYR A 31 -27.89 -24.78 3.32
C TYR A 31 -27.29 -23.54 4.00
N VAL A 32 -27.96 -22.39 3.94
CA VAL A 32 -27.53 -21.19 4.67
C VAL A 32 -27.64 -21.39 6.19
N ALA A 33 -28.75 -21.95 6.65
CA ALA A 33 -28.95 -22.24 8.06
C ALA A 33 -28.02 -23.38 8.54
N TYR A 34 -27.79 -24.40 7.70
CA TYR A 34 -26.78 -25.42 7.99
C TYR A 34 -25.37 -24.83 8.07
N ALA A 35 -24.98 -23.95 7.15
CA ALA A 35 -23.66 -23.31 7.15
C ALA A 35 -23.47 -22.43 8.39
N HIS A 36 -24.49 -21.63 8.76
CA HIS A 36 -24.44 -20.83 9.98
C HIS A 36 -24.21 -21.70 11.22
N ALA A 37 -25.02 -22.76 11.40
CA ALA A 37 -24.90 -23.66 12.54
C ALA A 37 -23.56 -24.40 12.55
N PHE A 38 -23.13 -24.93 11.40
CA PHE A 38 -21.89 -25.67 11.26
C PHE A 38 -20.67 -24.81 11.63
N PHE A 39 -20.53 -23.63 11.03
CA PHE A 39 -19.38 -22.77 11.31
C PHE A 39 -19.42 -22.18 12.73
N ALA A 40 -20.60 -21.86 13.26
CA ALA A 40 -20.73 -21.40 14.64
C ALA A 40 -20.29 -22.48 15.63
N TYR A 41 -20.82 -23.70 15.52
CA TYR A 41 -20.41 -24.80 16.39
C TYR A 41 -18.95 -25.18 16.19
N LEU A 42 -18.46 -25.19 14.96
CA LEU A 42 -17.06 -25.48 14.67
C LEU A 42 -16.15 -24.45 15.33
N ALA A 43 -16.50 -23.16 15.33
CA ALA A 43 -15.72 -22.12 15.99
C ALA A 43 -15.57 -22.40 17.48
N PHE A 44 -16.68 -22.54 18.19
CA PHE A 44 -16.66 -22.76 19.64
C PHE A 44 -16.03 -24.10 20.03
N LEU A 45 -16.33 -25.19 19.30
CA LEU A 45 -15.79 -26.51 19.60
C LEU A 45 -14.28 -26.59 19.31
N SER A 46 -13.82 -26.03 18.19
CA SER A 46 -12.40 -26.04 17.86
C SER A 46 -11.59 -25.20 18.84
N ALA A 47 -12.10 -24.05 19.26
CA ALA A 47 -11.48 -23.23 20.31
C ALA A 47 -11.35 -23.99 21.62
N LEU A 48 -12.43 -24.65 22.07
CA LEU A 48 -12.41 -25.49 23.28
C LEU A 48 -11.42 -26.65 23.17
N VAL A 49 -11.41 -27.38 22.06
CA VAL A 49 -10.52 -28.53 21.86
C VAL A 49 -9.06 -28.08 21.83
N VAL A 50 -8.74 -27.03 21.08
CA VAL A 50 -7.37 -26.49 20.97
C VAL A 50 -6.92 -25.91 22.31
N GLY A 51 -7.78 -25.14 23.00
CA GLY A 51 -7.50 -24.58 24.32
C GLY A 51 -7.28 -25.66 25.37
N CYS A 52 -8.13 -26.70 25.40
CA CYS A 52 -7.94 -27.85 26.30
C CYS A 52 -6.69 -28.68 25.93
N TRP A 53 -6.24 -28.66 24.68
CA TRP A 53 -5.05 -29.40 24.28
C TRP A 53 -3.75 -28.66 24.63
N LEU A 54 -3.72 -27.35 24.44
CA LEU A 54 -2.50 -26.54 24.58
C LEU A 54 -2.41 -25.81 25.92
N HIS A 55 -3.54 -25.34 26.45
CA HIS A 55 -3.58 -24.38 27.56
C HIS A 55 -4.55 -24.76 28.68
N TYR A 56 -4.89 -26.05 28.84
CA TYR A 56 -5.91 -26.53 29.78
C TYR A 56 -5.86 -25.90 31.17
N THR A 57 -4.72 -26.00 31.88
CA THR A 57 -4.58 -25.48 33.25
C THR A 57 -4.73 -23.97 33.33
N LYS A 58 -4.47 -23.25 32.24
CA LYS A 58 -4.54 -21.79 32.15
C LYS A 58 -5.96 -21.31 31.85
N ILE A 59 -6.73 -22.02 31.03
CA ILE A 59 -8.10 -21.62 30.65
C ILE A 59 -9.17 -22.03 31.69
N VAL A 60 -8.85 -23.02 32.55
CA VAL A 60 -9.71 -23.38 33.69
C VAL A 60 -9.42 -22.55 34.95
N GLN A 61 -8.40 -21.70 34.91
CA GLN A 61 -8.01 -20.87 36.05
C GLN A 61 -8.92 -19.64 36.17
N ASN A 62 -9.35 -19.32 37.40
CA ASN A 62 -10.01 -18.08 37.74
C ASN A 62 -9.17 -17.27 38.74
N SER A 63 -9.69 -16.14 39.25
CA SER A 63 -8.98 -15.24 40.17
C SER A 63 -8.62 -15.85 41.53
N SER A 64 -9.20 -16.99 41.90
CA SER A 64 -9.11 -17.58 43.25
C SER A 64 -8.72 -19.05 43.25
N TYR A 65 -9.05 -19.80 42.21
CA TYR A 65 -8.82 -21.23 42.07
C TYR A 65 -8.36 -21.60 40.66
N GLY A 66 -7.64 -22.71 40.54
CA GLY A 66 -7.28 -23.34 39.27
C GLY A 66 -7.42 -24.86 39.38
N TYR A 67 -6.87 -25.60 38.43
CA TYR A 67 -6.87 -27.05 38.51
C TYR A 67 -6.16 -27.55 39.79
N PRO A 68 -6.71 -28.50 40.57
CA PRO A 68 -7.84 -29.40 40.24
C PRO A 68 -9.23 -28.92 40.70
N ASP A 69 -9.32 -27.81 41.44
CA ASP A 69 -10.59 -27.30 41.97
C ASP A 69 -11.51 -26.81 40.84
N GLU A 70 -10.92 -26.27 39.78
CA GLU A 70 -11.61 -25.91 38.53
C GLU A 70 -11.14 -26.81 37.38
N TRP A 71 -12.10 -27.40 36.66
CA TRP A 71 -11.85 -28.46 35.68
C TRP A 71 -12.47 -28.19 34.30
N PHE A 72 -13.29 -27.16 34.14
CA PHE A 72 -13.91 -26.82 32.86
C PHE A 72 -13.86 -25.31 32.58
N PRO A 73 -13.44 -24.87 31.38
CA PRO A 73 -13.24 -23.46 31.08
C PRO A 73 -14.55 -22.75 30.71
N SER A 74 -14.66 -21.47 31.10
CA SER A 74 -15.72 -20.57 30.60
C SER A 74 -15.64 -20.36 29.09
N VAL A 75 -16.72 -19.86 28.49
CA VAL A 75 -16.74 -19.55 27.05
C VAL A 75 -15.70 -18.47 26.74
N SER A 76 -15.66 -17.39 27.52
CA SER A 76 -14.72 -16.27 27.29
C SER A 76 -13.26 -16.71 27.40
N ALA A 77 -12.91 -17.55 28.37
CA ALA A 77 -11.54 -18.05 28.52
C ALA A 77 -11.12 -18.94 27.35
N ALA A 78 -12.03 -19.77 26.83
CA ALA A 78 -11.74 -20.68 25.73
C ALA A 78 -11.57 -19.99 24.36
N ILE A 79 -12.19 -18.82 24.17
CA ILE A 79 -12.20 -18.12 22.87
C ILE A 79 -11.33 -16.86 22.83
N GLY A 80 -10.99 -16.29 23.98
CA GLY A 80 -10.44 -14.93 24.05
C GLY A 80 -9.05 -14.80 24.67
N ASP A 81 -8.62 -15.76 25.49
CA ASP A 81 -7.46 -15.51 26.36
C ASP A 81 -6.12 -15.74 25.66
N ARG A 82 -6.04 -16.70 24.73
CA ARG A 82 -4.74 -17.24 24.28
C ARG A 82 -4.70 -17.62 22.82
N TYR A 83 -3.51 -17.45 22.24
CA TYR A 83 -3.14 -17.98 20.92
C TYR A 83 -2.67 -19.44 21.07
N PRO A 84 -3.05 -20.37 20.17
CA PRO A 84 -3.78 -20.16 18.91
C PRO A 84 -5.30 -20.36 18.95
N GLU A 85 -5.89 -20.82 20.06
CA GLU A 85 -7.33 -21.12 20.15
C GLU A 85 -8.21 -19.91 19.83
N ARG A 86 -7.80 -18.70 20.25
CA ARG A 86 -8.45 -17.43 19.91
C ARG A 86 -8.48 -17.21 18.39
N SER A 87 -7.36 -17.40 17.71
CA SER A 87 -7.27 -17.19 16.25
C SER A 87 -8.12 -18.21 15.49
N VAL A 88 -8.13 -19.47 15.95
CA VAL A 88 -8.97 -20.53 15.38
C VAL A 88 -10.46 -20.17 15.52
N PHE A 89 -10.88 -19.71 16.70
CA PHE A 89 -12.24 -19.22 16.94
C PHE A 89 -12.62 -18.09 15.98
N GLN A 90 -11.80 -17.03 15.92
CA GLN A 90 -12.06 -15.84 15.12
C GLN A 90 -12.17 -16.14 13.63
N VAL A 91 -11.33 -17.05 13.09
CA VAL A 91 -11.41 -17.48 11.69
C VAL A 91 -12.76 -18.16 11.37
N PHE A 92 -13.20 -19.09 12.22
CA PHE A 92 -14.47 -19.78 11.98
C PHE A 92 -15.69 -18.87 12.25
N ILE A 93 -15.59 -17.92 13.18
CA ILE A 93 -16.61 -16.88 13.34
C ILE A 93 -16.66 -15.95 12.13
N ALA A 94 -15.53 -15.57 11.53
CA ALA A 94 -15.51 -14.81 10.28
C ALA A 94 -16.24 -15.58 9.16
N CYS A 95 -15.99 -16.89 9.04
CA CYS A 95 -16.73 -17.78 8.13
C CYS A 95 -18.23 -17.85 8.45
N THR A 96 -18.62 -17.70 9.71
CA THR A 96 -20.03 -17.71 10.17
C THR A 96 -20.77 -16.42 9.78
N ALA A 97 -20.06 -15.29 9.64
CA ALA A 97 -20.66 -13.98 9.40
C ALA A 97 -21.51 -13.93 8.11
N GLY A 98 -20.97 -14.44 6.99
CA GLY A 98 -21.71 -14.49 5.71
C GLY A 98 -23.04 -15.25 5.81
N PRO A 99 -23.03 -16.53 6.23
CA PRO A 99 -24.25 -17.31 6.50
C PRO A 99 -25.19 -16.64 7.51
N ARG A 100 -24.66 -15.97 8.54
CA ARG A 100 -25.46 -15.28 9.56
C ARG A 100 -26.28 -14.12 8.97
N PHE A 101 -25.64 -13.22 8.23
CA PHE A 101 -26.35 -12.10 7.58
C PHE A 101 -27.38 -12.60 6.56
N MET A 102 -27.04 -13.65 5.81
CA MET A 102 -27.96 -14.24 4.84
C MET A 102 -29.15 -14.94 5.53
N LEU A 103 -28.95 -15.58 6.68
CA LEU A 103 -30.03 -16.16 7.50
C LEU A 103 -31.01 -15.08 7.97
N ILE A 104 -30.53 -13.93 8.42
CA ILE A 104 -31.40 -12.82 8.85
C ILE A 104 -32.23 -12.30 7.68
N PHE A 105 -31.59 -12.09 6.53
CA PHE A 105 -32.26 -11.61 5.33
C PHE A 105 -33.31 -12.61 4.79
N LEU A 106 -32.99 -13.91 4.80
CA LEU A 106 -33.94 -14.95 4.41
C LEU A 106 -35.10 -15.07 5.39
N ASN A 107 -34.86 -14.94 6.70
CA ASN A 107 -35.92 -14.87 7.70
C ASN A 107 -36.83 -13.65 7.46
N PHE A 108 -36.28 -12.49 7.12
CA PHE A 108 -37.06 -11.33 6.71
C PHE A 108 -37.95 -11.63 5.50
N ILE A 109 -37.39 -12.20 4.43
CA ILE A 109 -38.14 -12.53 3.20
C ILE A 109 -39.25 -13.55 3.47
N VAL A 110 -38.92 -14.67 4.11
CA VAL A 110 -39.87 -15.78 4.32
C VAL A 110 -41.00 -15.38 5.26
N LEU A 111 -40.70 -14.56 6.27
CA LEU A 111 -41.67 -14.11 7.27
C LEU A 111 -42.34 -12.78 6.89
N TYR A 112 -42.04 -12.22 5.72
CA TYR A 112 -42.57 -10.94 5.27
C TYR A 112 -44.09 -10.98 5.10
N ARG A 113 -44.78 -9.96 5.62
CA ARG A 113 -46.22 -9.75 5.39
C ARG A 113 -46.49 -8.29 5.08
N LYS A 114 -47.11 -8.01 3.92
CA LYS A 114 -47.32 -6.67 3.31
C LYS A 114 -48.03 -5.61 4.19
N LYS A 115 -48.53 -5.97 5.38
CA LYS A 115 -49.25 -5.07 6.31
C LYS A 115 -48.72 -5.10 7.75
N LEU A 116 -47.58 -5.74 8.01
CA LEU A 116 -46.99 -5.79 9.36
C LEU A 116 -45.63 -5.10 9.38
N ILE A 117 -45.38 -4.29 10.40
CA ILE A 117 -44.06 -3.68 10.66
C ILE A 117 -43.08 -4.67 11.30
N LEU A 118 -43.59 -5.74 11.91
CA LEU A 118 -42.84 -6.71 12.69
C LEU A 118 -41.68 -7.40 11.91
N PRO A 119 -41.78 -7.73 10.60
CA PRO A 119 -40.64 -8.22 9.83
C PRO A 119 -39.50 -7.20 9.69
N TYR A 120 -39.80 -5.91 9.56
CA TYR A 120 -38.77 -4.87 9.52
C TYR A 120 -38.06 -4.71 10.86
N ILE A 121 -38.81 -4.83 11.97
CA ILE A 121 -38.24 -4.87 13.32
C ILE A 121 -37.34 -6.11 13.48
N LEU A 122 -37.77 -7.28 13.00
CA LEU A 122 -36.94 -8.49 12.97
C LEU A 122 -35.63 -8.26 12.22
N LEU A 123 -35.67 -7.66 11.02
CA LEU A 123 -34.47 -7.38 10.23
C LEU A 123 -33.51 -6.46 11.00
N PHE A 124 -34.02 -5.36 11.55
CA PHE A 124 -33.22 -4.42 12.34
C PHE A 124 -32.60 -5.08 13.58
N LEU A 125 -33.40 -5.80 14.37
CA LEU A 125 -32.93 -6.49 15.57
C LEU A 125 -31.90 -7.57 15.23
N GLY A 126 -32.10 -8.33 14.15
CA GLY A 126 -31.16 -9.36 13.70
C GLY A 126 -29.81 -8.77 13.30
N LEU A 127 -29.81 -7.65 12.58
CA LEU A 127 -28.59 -6.93 12.20
C LEU A 127 -27.87 -6.36 13.41
N LEU A 128 -28.59 -5.64 14.29
CA LEU A 128 -28.02 -5.03 15.48
C LEU A 128 -27.43 -6.10 16.42
N ARG A 129 -28.18 -7.19 16.65
CA ARG A 129 -27.73 -8.35 17.44
C ARG A 129 -26.48 -9.00 16.84
N THR A 130 -26.39 -9.11 15.52
CA THR A 130 -25.20 -9.69 14.88
C THR A 130 -24.00 -8.76 14.99
N PHE A 131 -24.20 -7.45 14.91
CA PHE A 131 -23.15 -6.47 15.11
C PHE A 131 -22.62 -6.50 16.55
N THR A 132 -23.51 -6.54 17.56
CA THR A 132 -23.08 -6.65 18.96
C THR A 132 -22.39 -7.98 19.25
N CYS A 133 -22.78 -9.07 18.55
CA CYS A 133 -22.05 -10.34 18.59
C CYS A 133 -20.61 -10.20 18.10
N GLY A 134 -20.41 -9.55 16.96
CA GLY A 134 -19.08 -9.22 16.45
C GLY A 134 -18.28 -8.40 17.46
N GLY A 135 -18.92 -7.45 18.14
CA GLY A 135 -18.30 -6.65 19.19
C GLY A 135 -17.62 -7.50 20.28
N TRP A 136 -18.37 -8.36 20.99
CA TRP A 136 -17.80 -9.13 22.10
C TRP A 136 -16.92 -10.32 21.67
N VAL A 137 -17.06 -10.80 20.43
CA VAL A 137 -16.22 -11.88 19.88
C VAL A 137 -14.84 -11.37 19.43
N TYR A 138 -14.77 -10.19 18.82
CA TYR A 138 -13.50 -9.62 18.35
C TYR A 138 -12.81 -8.75 19.40
N ILE A 139 -13.57 -8.05 20.24
CA ILE A 139 -13.05 -7.37 21.44
C ILE A 139 -13.14 -8.37 22.58
N THR A 140 -12.03 -9.05 22.89
CA THR A 140 -11.99 -10.07 23.94
C THR A 140 -11.92 -9.41 25.32
N SER A 141 -12.33 -10.14 26.35
CA SER A 141 -12.23 -9.68 27.76
C SER A 141 -10.79 -9.38 28.20
N THR A 142 -9.81 -9.94 27.50
CA THR A 142 -8.38 -9.67 27.67
C THR A 142 -7.90 -8.38 27.00
N ASP A 143 -8.54 -7.96 25.90
CA ASP A 143 -8.17 -6.75 25.16
C ASP A 143 -8.80 -5.51 25.80
N ASP A 144 -10.12 -5.55 26.04
CA ASP A 144 -10.88 -4.48 26.68
C ASP A 144 -12.14 -5.06 27.37
N HIS A 145 -12.07 -5.18 28.70
CA HIS A 145 -13.12 -5.81 29.49
C HIS A 145 -14.44 -5.03 29.45
N ASP A 146 -14.41 -3.70 29.40
CA ASP A 146 -15.60 -2.86 29.48
C ASP A 146 -16.41 -2.93 28.18
N TRP A 147 -15.74 -2.77 27.03
CA TRP A 147 -16.40 -2.88 25.74
C TRP A 147 -16.88 -4.30 25.45
N HIS A 148 -16.10 -5.32 25.84
CA HIS A 148 -16.52 -6.72 25.76
C HIS A 148 -17.86 -6.96 26.46
N ASP A 149 -17.97 -6.52 27.72
CA ASP A 149 -19.19 -6.69 28.52
C ASP A 149 -20.37 -5.89 27.96
N ILE A 150 -20.16 -4.65 27.52
CA ILE A 150 -21.22 -3.84 26.90
C ILE A 150 -21.81 -4.56 25.68
N PHE A 151 -20.96 -5.08 24.79
CA PHE A 151 -21.41 -5.79 23.60
C PHE A 151 -22.07 -7.13 23.91
N MET A 152 -21.56 -7.87 24.90
CA MET A 152 -22.14 -9.14 25.35
C MET A 152 -23.52 -8.93 25.98
N ILE A 153 -23.67 -7.96 26.89
CA ILE A 153 -24.95 -7.63 27.52
C ILE A 153 -25.95 -7.14 26.47
N ALA A 154 -25.53 -6.27 25.55
CA ALA A 154 -26.36 -5.81 24.45
C ALA A 154 -26.83 -6.99 23.58
N TYR A 155 -25.95 -7.96 23.28
CA TYR A 155 -26.31 -9.19 22.56
C TYR A 155 -27.40 -9.99 23.28
N ILE A 156 -27.24 -10.23 24.58
CA ILE A 156 -28.21 -10.98 25.38
C ILE A 156 -29.56 -10.26 25.44
N ILE A 157 -29.56 -8.95 25.68
CA ILE A 157 -30.79 -8.13 25.71
C ILE A 157 -31.50 -8.18 24.34
N LEU A 158 -30.76 -8.03 23.24
CA LEU A 158 -31.31 -8.06 21.88
C LEU A 158 -31.80 -9.46 21.46
N THR A 159 -31.35 -10.52 22.15
CA THR A 159 -31.82 -11.89 21.92
C THR A 159 -33.29 -12.07 22.31
N ILE A 160 -33.79 -11.33 23.31
CA ILE A 160 -35.20 -11.37 23.72
C ILE A 160 -36.15 -10.91 22.59
N PRO A 161 -36.05 -9.67 22.07
CA PRO A 161 -36.95 -9.24 21.01
C PRO A 161 -36.69 -9.99 19.70
N TRP A 162 -35.46 -10.44 19.41
CA TRP A 162 -35.18 -11.33 18.26
C TRP A 162 -35.98 -12.64 18.34
N THR A 163 -35.84 -13.39 19.43
CA THR A 163 -36.51 -14.69 19.59
C THR A 163 -38.03 -14.56 19.60
N VAL A 164 -38.57 -13.50 20.22
CA VAL A 164 -40.01 -13.18 20.22
C VAL A 164 -40.51 -12.86 18.81
N THR A 165 -39.86 -11.94 18.10
CA THR A 165 -40.32 -11.51 16.76
C THR A 165 -40.31 -12.66 15.75
N VAL A 166 -39.23 -13.45 15.71
CA VAL A 166 -39.11 -14.64 14.83
C VAL A 166 -40.19 -15.68 15.18
N SER A 167 -40.42 -15.97 16.47
CA SER A 167 -41.39 -16.98 16.91
C SER A 167 -42.84 -16.56 16.67
N VAL A 168 -43.17 -15.27 16.85
CA VAL A 168 -44.52 -14.73 16.63
C VAL A 168 -44.89 -14.75 15.14
N LEU A 169 -43.94 -14.38 14.27
CA LEU A 169 -44.13 -14.35 12.82
C LEU A 169 -44.25 -15.75 12.19
N SER A 170 -43.65 -16.75 12.85
CA SER A 170 -43.73 -18.16 12.46
C SER A 170 -45.19 -18.66 12.46
N PRO A 171 -45.66 -19.44 11.46
CA PRO A 171 -47.06 -19.88 11.39
C PRO A 171 -47.50 -20.65 12.65
N LYS A 172 -48.75 -20.42 13.11
CA LYS A 172 -49.30 -21.10 14.29
C LYS A 172 -49.45 -22.60 14.02
N GLY A 173 -49.11 -23.43 15.01
CA GLY A 173 -49.28 -24.89 14.93
C GLY A 173 -48.17 -25.67 14.20
N THR A 174 -47.10 -25.01 13.72
CA THR A 174 -45.99 -25.69 13.04
C THR A 174 -44.95 -26.25 14.01
N THR A 175 -44.21 -27.26 13.56
CA THR A 175 -43.07 -27.84 14.28
C THR A 175 -41.97 -26.80 14.53
N VAL A 176 -41.70 -25.92 13.56
CA VAL A 176 -40.75 -24.80 13.68
C VAL A 176 -41.08 -23.89 14.84
N ARG A 177 -42.35 -23.48 14.96
CA ARG A 177 -42.79 -22.58 16.02
C ARG A 177 -42.69 -23.23 17.39
N ARG A 178 -43.03 -24.53 17.50
CA ARG A 178 -42.87 -25.30 18.75
C ARG A 178 -41.40 -25.46 19.13
N GLY A 179 -40.53 -25.76 18.15
CA GLY A 179 -39.09 -25.89 18.34
C GLY A 179 -38.43 -24.59 18.78
N ARG A 180 -38.72 -23.48 18.11
CA ARG A 180 -38.27 -22.12 18.51
C ARG A 180 -38.76 -21.72 19.90
N LEU A 181 -40.03 -21.99 20.21
CA LEU A 181 -40.57 -21.70 21.54
C LEU A 181 -39.87 -22.52 22.63
N LEU A 182 -39.68 -23.83 22.41
CA LEU A 182 -39.02 -24.71 23.37
C LEU A 182 -37.56 -24.27 23.59
N THR A 183 -36.80 -24.07 22.52
CA THR A 183 -35.39 -23.62 22.59
C THR A 183 -35.25 -22.25 23.25
N ALA A 184 -36.13 -21.29 22.94
CA ALA A 184 -36.12 -19.98 23.60
C ALA A 184 -36.47 -20.08 25.10
N ILE A 185 -37.50 -20.86 25.48
CA ILE A 185 -37.85 -21.07 26.89
C ILE A 185 -36.68 -21.72 27.63
N THR A 186 -36.07 -22.76 27.06
CA THR A 186 -34.90 -23.41 27.66
C THR A 186 -33.74 -22.43 27.81
N PHE A 187 -33.44 -21.61 26.79
CA PHE A 187 -32.40 -20.58 26.86
C PHE A 187 -32.62 -19.62 28.04
N PHE A 188 -33.82 -19.06 28.16
CA PHE A 188 -34.11 -18.10 29.23
C PHE A 188 -34.22 -18.76 30.62
N LEU A 189 -34.67 -20.01 30.72
CA LEU A 189 -34.65 -20.76 31.97
C LEU A 189 -33.23 -21.08 32.43
N THR A 190 -32.30 -21.35 31.50
CA THR A 190 -30.88 -21.59 31.79
C THR A 190 -30.18 -20.37 32.40
N LEU A 191 -30.69 -19.14 32.18
CA LEU A 191 -30.15 -17.95 32.85
C LEU A 191 -30.31 -18.00 34.38
N VAL A 192 -31.33 -18.67 34.92
CA VAL A 192 -31.55 -18.77 36.37
C VAL A 192 -30.42 -19.53 37.08
N PRO A 193 -30.09 -20.79 36.72
CA PRO A 193 -28.95 -21.47 37.31
C PRO A 193 -27.61 -20.82 36.93
N LEU A 194 -27.49 -20.21 35.74
CA LEU A 194 -26.29 -19.46 35.37
C LEU A 194 -26.00 -18.32 36.36
N VAL A 195 -26.97 -17.45 36.64
CA VAL A 195 -26.82 -16.32 37.57
C VAL A 195 -26.55 -16.82 38.99
N TYR A 196 -27.24 -17.88 39.42
CA TYR A 196 -26.97 -18.49 40.73
C TYR A 196 -25.51 -18.94 40.86
N TRP A 197 -24.97 -19.68 39.89
CA TRP A 197 -23.59 -20.15 39.92
C TRP A 197 -22.56 -19.04 39.68
N PHE A 198 -22.91 -18.00 38.92
CA PHE A 198 -22.11 -16.79 38.82
C PHE A 198 -21.92 -16.11 40.19
N ILE A 199 -22.98 -16.01 41.00
CA ILE A 199 -22.91 -15.48 42.37
C ILE A 199 -22.07 -16.40 43.26
N GLN A 200 -22.23 -17.72 43.16
CA GLN A 200 -21.39 -18.66 43.93
C GLN A 200 -19.90 -18.54 43.57
N HIS A 201 -19.59 -18.29 42.31
CA HIS A 201 -18.24 -18.08 41.81
C HIS A 201 -17.65 -16.71 42.23
N LYS A 202 -18.34 -15.60 41.92
CA LYS A 202 -17.79 -14.24 42.09
C LYS A 202 -17.97 -13.65 43.47
N VAL A 203 -19.08 -13.94 44.15
CA VAL A 203 -19.41 -13.33 45.45
C VAL A 203 -19.03 -14.25 46.60
N HIS A 204 -19.36 -15.54 46.50
CA HIS A 204 -19.09 -16.51 47.56
C HIS A 204 -17.79 -17.28 47.39
N VAL A 205 -17.09 -17.13 46.25
CA VAL A 205 -15.75 -17.69 45.98
C VAL A 205 -15.67 -19.17 46.37
N ARG A 206 -16.61 -19.98 45.87
CA ARG A 206 -16.65 -21.42 46.16
C ARG A 206 -15.80 -22.22 45.16
N PRO A 207 -14.95 -23.17 45.62
CA PRO A 207 -14.21 -24.08 44.73
C PRO A 207 -15.17 -24.84 43.78
N GLY A 208 -14.84 -24.90 42.49
CA GLY A 208 -15.62 -25.61 41.46
C GLY A 208 -16.85 -24.86 40.94
N ALA A 209 -17.20 -23.71 41.53
CA ALA A 209 -18.37 -22.94 41.10
C ALA A 209 -18.18 -22.32 39.71
N TYR A 210 -16.95 -21.99 39.31
CA TYR A 210 -16.66 -21.43 37.99
C TYR A 210 -16.86 -22.48 36.89
N SER A 211 -16.40 -23.71 37.11
CA SER A 211 -16.59 -24.82 36.16
C SER A 211 -18.07 -25.19 35.99
N ILE A 212 -18.86 -25.14 37.07
CA ILE A 212 -20.31 -25.38 37.00
C ILE A 212 -21.02 -24.23 36.26
N TYR A 213 -20.62 -22.98 36.53
CA TYR A 213 -21.11 -21.80 35.80
C TYR A 213 -20.84 -21.94 34.29
N ALA A 214 -19.62 -22.34 33.92
CA ALA A 214 -19.22 -22.51 32.53
C ALA A 214 -20.13 -23.50 31.76
N TYR A 215 -20.60 -24.58 32.38
CA TYR A 215 -21.55 -25.50 31.71
C TYR A 215 -22.83 -24.81 31.24
N PHE A 216 -23.34 -23.85 32.01
CA PHE A 216 -24.52 -23.10 31.64
C PHE A 216 -24.21 -22.07 30.56
N GLU A 217 -23.02 -21.45 30.55
CA GLU A 217 -22.59 -20.57 29.45
C GLU A 217 -22.51 -21.32 28.12
N TRP A 218 -21.83 -22.47 28.10
CA TRP A 218 -21.72 -23.31 26.92
C TRP A 218 -23.10 -23.79 26.45
N LEU A 219 -23.99 -24.13 27.38
CA LEU A 219 -25.37 -24.48 27.06
C LEU A 219 -26.15 -23.32 26.41
N LEU A 220 -25.94 -22.08 26.85
CA LEU A 220 -26.56 -20.91 26.21
C LEU A 220 -26.11 -20.75 24.77
N ILE A 221 -24.81 -20.88 24.48
CA ILE A 221 -24.29 -20.82 23.11
C ILE A 221 -24.93 -21.92 22.24
N ILE A 222 -25.04 -23.14 22.77
CA ILE A 222 -25.66 -24.26 22.06
C ILE A 222 -27.13 -23.96 21.75
N LEU A 223 -27.89 -23.50 22.74
CA LEU A 223 -29.30 -23.19 22.59
C LEU A 223 -29.55 -22.01 21.64
N ASP A 224 -28.64 -21.05 21.61
CA ASP A 224 -28.74 -19.89 20.75
C ASP A 224 -28.58 -20.25 19.26
N VAL A 225 -27.51 -20.97 18.94
CA VAL A 225 -27.29 -21.48 17.58
C VAL A 225 -28.41 -22.46 17.18
N ALA A 226 -28.89 -23.29 18.11
CA ALA A 226 -30.00 -24.20 17.88
C ALA A 226 -31.32 -23.47 17.58
N PHE A 227 -31.60 -22.34 18.23
CA PHE A 227 -32.79 -21.52 17.95
C PHE A 227 -32.81 -21.06 16.48
N ASP A 228 -31.69 -20.54 15.99
CA ASP A 228 -31.57 -20.06 14.61
C ASP A 228 -31.56 -21.20 13.58
N THR A 229 -31.08 -22.39 13.97
CA THR A 229 -31.07 -23.62 13.16
C THR A 229 -32.47 -24.10 12.76
N TRP A 230 -33.51 -23.78 13.54
CA TRP A 230 -34.91 -24.09 13.16
C TRP A 230 -35.34 -23.45 11.82
N SER A 231 -34.63 -22.41 11.37
CA SER A 231 -34.84 -21.77 10.07
C SER A 231 -34.58 -22.70 8.87
N ILE A 232 -33.92 -23.85 9.06
CA ILE A 232 -33.78 -24.90 8.03
C ILE A 232 -35.12 -25.30 7.43
N ILE A 233 -36.15 -25.43 8.26
CA ILE A 233 -37.49 -25.86 7.83
C ILE A 233 -38.17 -24.72 7.05
N ASP A 234 -38.03 -23.48 7.50
CA ASP A 234 -38.56 -22.29 6.83
C ASP A 234 -37.88 -22.05 5.46
N PHE A 235 -36.61 -22.42 5.33
CA PHE A 235 -35.81 -22.21 4.12
C PHE A 235 -35.85 -23.37 3.13
N ALA A 236 -36.31 -24.56 3.56
CA ALA A 236 -36.47 -25.73 2.69
C ALA A 236 -37.26 -25.47 1.38
N PRO A 237 -38.38 -24.71 1.38
CA PRO A 237 -39.14 -24.43 0.15
C PRO A 237 -38.51 -23.36 -0.77
N VAL A 238 -37.43 -22.70 -0.34
CA VAL A 238 -36.75 -21.63 -1.09
C VAL A 238 -35.54 -22.19 -1.84
N GLN A 239 -35.42 -21.85 -3.13
CA GLN A 239 -34.28 -22.22 -3.96
C GLN A 239 -33.58 -20.98 -4.53
N PHE A 240 -32.25 -20.99 -4.47
CA PHE A 240 -31.39 -20.10 -5.23
C PHE A 240 -31.18 -20.71 -6.61
N ARG A 241 -31.49 -19.95 -7.67
CA ARG A 241 -31.19 -20.34 -9.05
C ARG A 241 -30.31 -19.28 -9.69
N LEU A 242 -29.09 -19.67 -10.00
CA LEU A 242 -28.11 -18.82 -10.66
C LEU A 242 -28.14 -19.09 -12.16
N TYR A 243 -28.55 -18.10 -12.93
CA TYR A 243 -28.41 -18.05 -14.39
C TYR A 243 -27.17 -17.24 -14.73
N GLY A 244 -26.57 -17.45 -15.90
CA GLY A 244 -25.34 -16.76 -16.33
C GLY A 244 -25.45 -15.23 -16.35
N ASN A 245 -26.66 -14.69 -16.25
CA ASN A 245 -26.99 -13.27 -16.29
C ASN A 245 -27.91 -12.79 -15.14
N LYS A 246 -28.42 -13.67 -14.27
CA LYS A 246 -29.47 -13.35 -13.29
C LYS A 246 -29.44 -14.29 -12.09
N LEU A 247 -29.69 -13.76 -10.89
CA LEU A 247 -30.03 -14.57 -9.71
C LEU A 247 -31.55 -14.49 -9.49
N GLU A 248 -32.22 -15.65 -9.45
CA GLU A 248 -33.65 -15.71 -9.13
C GLU A 248 -33.90 -16.38 -7.78
N PHE A 249 -34.85 -15.80 -7.04
CA PHE A 249 -35.41 -16.35 -5.81
C PHE A 249 -36.78 -16.93 -6.11
N GLY A 250 -36.92 -18.26 -6.05
CA GLY A 250 -38.18 -18.95 -6.32
C GLY A 250 -38.64 -19.81 -5.13
N SER A 251 -39.95 -19.81 -4.88
CA SER A 251 -40.60 -20.87 -4.09
C SER A 251 -40.98 -22.03 -5.02
N VAL A 252 -40.89 -23.26 -4.52
CA VAL A 252 -41.40 -24.42 -5.27
C VAL A 252 -42.93 -24.38 -5.22
N SER A 253 -43.55 -23.72 -6.20
CA SER A 253 -44.97 -23.88 -6.51
C SER A 253 -45.13 -24.19 -7.99
N LEU A 254 -45.63 -25.40 -8.28
CA LEU A 254 -46.15 -25.79 -9.58
C LEU A 254 -47.38 -24.94 -9.88
N SER A 255 -47.27 -23.98 -10.79
CA SER A 255 -48.45 -23.36 -11.39
C SER A 255 -48.18 -22.93 -12.83
N VAL A 256 -48.91 -23.61 -13.71
CA VAL A 256 -49.16 -23.28 -15.11
C VAL A 256 -49.93 -21.97 -15.16
N VAL A 257 -49.40 -20.92 -15.80
CA VAL A 257 -50.22 -19.77 -16.22
C VAL A 257 -49.76 -19.25 -17.58
N ALA A 258 -50.77 -19.08 -18.43
CA ALA A 258 -50.76 -18.63 -19.81
C ALA A 258 -50.23 -17.21 -20.01
N VAL A 259 -49.49 -17.02 -21.11
CA VAL A 259 -49.02 -15.71 -21.59
C VAL A 259 -50.02 -15.18 -22.63
N LYS A 260 -50.61 -14.01 -22.35
CA LYS A 260 -51.28 -13.17 -23.35
C LYS A 260 -50.21 -12.33 -24.07
N SER A 261 -50.31 -12.31 -25.39
CA SER A 261 -49.46 -11.54 -26.31
C SER A 261 -49.90 -10.07 -26.35
N GLU A 262 -48.96 -9.14 -26.17
CA GLU A 262 -49.08 -7.76 -26.58
C GLU A 262 -48.11 -7.44 -27.72
N LYS A 263 -48.59 -6.59 -28.63
CA LYS A 263 -48.05 -6.33 -29.96
C LYS A 263 -46.73 -5.56 -29.94
N HIS A 264 -45.80 -6.01 -30.79
CA HIS A 264 -44.59 -5.30 -31.16
C HIS A 264 -44.89 -3.93 -31.79
N ILE A 265 -44.23 -2.90 -31.26
CA ILE A 265 -43.99 -1.62 -31.93
C ILE A 265 -42.53 -1.65 -32.42
N GLU A 266 -42.33 -1.47 -33.72
CA GLU A 266 -40.99 -1.36 -34.32
C GLU A 266 -40.29 -0.06 -33.90
N PRO A 267 -38.99 -0.08 -33.53
CA PRO A 267 -38.23 1.14 -33.39
C PRO A 267 -37.69 1.57 -34.76
N LYS A 268 -38.14 2.75 -35.21
CA LYS A 268 -37.56 3.49 -36.34
C LYS A 268 -36.07 3.73 -36.09
N LYS A 269 -35.22 3.28 -37.02
CA LYS A 269 -33.80 3.66 -37.13
C LYS A 269 -33.71 5.18 -37.35
N VAL A 270 -33.23 5.90 -36.35
CA VAL A 270 -32.65 7.24 -36.52
C VAL A 270 -31.19 7.14 -36.13
N VAL A 271 -30.33 6.86 -37.11
CA VAL A 271 -28.88 7.04 -36.95
C VAL A 271 -28.61 8.52 -37.23
N LYS A 272 -28.67 9.34 -36.17
CA LYS A 272 -27.94 10.61 -36.16
C LYS A 272 -26.53 10.31 -35.68
N THR A 273 -25.56 10.44 -36.58
CA THR A 273 -24.13 10.56 -36.27
C THR A 273 -23.90 11.82 -35.45
N LEU A 274 -24.14 11.72 -34.14
CA LEU A 274 -23.72 12.73 -33.16
C LEU A 274 -22.22 12.54 -32.92
N GLU A 275 -21.46 13.61 -33.00
CA GLU A 275 -20.06 13.65 -32.60
C GLU A 275 -19.93 13.22 -31.13
N ASP A 276 -19.35 12.05 -30.89
CA ASP A 276 -19.28 11.43 -29.55
C ASP A 276 -17.87 11.51 -28.92
N ASP A 277 -17.01 12.44 -29.40
CA ASP A 277 -15.69 12.69 -28.80
C ASP A 277 -15.79 13.76 -27.71
N PHE A 278 -14.96 13.66 -26.66
CA PHE A 278 -14.81 14.76 -25.70
C PHE A 278 -14.25 16.01 -26.37
N THR A 279 -14.77 17.16 -25.95
CA THR A 279 -14.13 18.46 -26.22
C THR A 279 -12.78 18.54 -25.48
N ILE A 280 -11.91 19.47 -25.89
CA ILE A 280 -10.64 19.71 -25.18
C ILE A 280 -10.87 20.08 -23.71
N TYR A 281 -11.95 20.81 -23.40
CA TYR A 281 -12.32 21.19 -22.03
C TYR A 281 -12.70 19.98 -21.19
N GLU A 282 -13.54 19.09 -21.71
CA GLU A 282 -13.90 17.83 -21.02
C GLU A 282 -12.68 16.92 -20.82
N PHE A 283 -11.79 16.86 -21.83
CA PHE A 283 -10.55 16.10 -21.73
C PHE A 283 -9.60 16.67 -20.66
N LEU A 284 -9.48 18.00 -20.56
CA LEU A 284 -8.73 18.68 -19.51
C LEU A 284 -9.31 18.40 -18.12
N ILE A 285 -10.63 18.49 -17.95
CA ILE A 285 -11.31 18.17 -16.69
C ILE A 285 -11.01 16.74 -16.25
N ASN A 286 -11.13 15.77 -17.17
CA ASN A 286 -10.86 14.36 -16.87
C ASN A 286 -9.37 14.10 -16.58
N THR A 287 -8.47 14.79 -17.27
CA THR A 287 -7.03 14.72 -17.02
C THR A 287 -6.69 15.28 -15.63
N THR A 288 -7.29 16.41 -15.24
CA THR A 288 -7.13 16.97 -13.89
C THR A 288 -7.68 16.02 -12.83
N ASN A 289 -8.88 15.48 -13.02
CA ASN A 289 -9.45 14.49 -12.10
C ASN A 289 -8.58 13.23 -11.97
N ALA A 290 -7.96 12.78 -13.07
CA ALA A 290 -7.01 11.67 -13.06
C ALA A 290 -5.72 12.04 -12.30
N PHE A 291 -5.18 13.24 -12.50
CA PHE A 291 -4.04 13.75 -11.74
C PHE A 291 -4.35 13.78 -10.23
N MET A 292 -5.54 14.23 -9.82
CA MET A 292 -5.95 14.20 -8.41
C MET A 292 -6.06 12.76 -7.88
N PHE A 293 -6.63 11.84 -8.67
CA PHE A 293 -6.69 10.42 -8.29
C PHE A 293 -5.30 9.81 -8.07
N TRP A 294 -4.36 10.00 -9.01
CA TRP A 294 -2.99 9.48 -8.88
C TRP A 294 -2.23 10.12 -7.72
N THR A 295 -2.42 11.42 -7.50
CA THR A 295 -1.85 12.15 -6.36
C THR A 295 -2.28 11.49 -5.06
N VAL A 296 -3.59 11.31 -4.85
CA VAL A 296 -4.14 10.71 -3.61
C VAL A 296 -3.74 9.25 -3.45
N LEU A 297 -3.77 8.46 -4.54
CA LEU A 297 -3.39 7.04 -4.53
C LEU A 297 -1.92 6.85 -4.13
N THR A 298 -1.02 7.63 -4.72
CA THR A 298 0.42 7.53 -4.41
C THR A 298 0.74 7.99 -3.00
N SER A 299 0.07 9.04 -2.51
CA SER A 299 0.28 9.50 -1.13
C SER A 299 -0.19 8.52 -0.06
N LEU A 300 -1.24 7.70 -0.29
CA LEU A 300 -1.72 6.77 0.75
C LEU A 300 -0.61 5.80 1.16
N LEU A 301 0.16 5.30 0.18
CA LEU A 301 1.25 4.36 0.45
C LEU A 301 2.42 5.02 1.18
N VAL A 302 2.65 6.31 0.96
CA VAL A 302 3.65 7.09 1.72
C VAL A 302 3.18 7.33 3.15
N CYS A 303 1.93 7.75 3.33
CA CYS A 303 1.39 8.01 4.66
C CYS A 303 1.29 6.74 5.51
N VAL A 304 0.97 5.59 4.92
CA VAL A 304 0.90 4.33 5.68
C VAL A 304 2.28 3.82 6.06
N TRP A 305 3.33 4.11 5.27
CA TRP A 305 4.71 3.70 5.55
C TRP A 305 5.27 4.31 6.84
N TYR A 306 4.78 5.49 7.22
CA TYR A 306 5.12 6.12 8.50
C TYR A 306 4.90 5.19 9.71
N PHE A 307 3.87 4.34 9.73
CA PHE A 307 3.57 3.54 10.92
C PHE A 307 4.51 2.33 11.11
N PRO A 308 4.78 1.50 10.09
CA PRO A 308 5.79 0.44 10.19
C PRO A 308 7.17 0.93 10.62
N LEU A 309 7.56 2.13 10.18
CA LEU A 309 8.85 2.73 10.53
C LEU A 309 8.99 2.99 12.03
N TRP A 310 7.94 3.49 12.69
CA TRP A 310 7.98 3.81 14.12
C TRP A 310 7.65 2.60 15.02
N HIS A 311 6.97 1.58 14.48
CA HIS A 311 6.65 0.35 15.21
C HIS A 311 7.60 -0.82 14.93
N MET A 312 8.56 -0.65 14.00
CA MET A 312 9.50 -1.69 13.56
C MET A 312 8.80 -3.01 13.21
N GLY A 313 7.66 -2.93 12.50
CA GLY A 313 6.82 -4.09 12.18
C GLY A 313 5.41 -3.70 11.72
N ILE A 314 4.54 -4.70 11.54
CA ILE A 314 3.12 -4.48 11.16
C ILE A 314 2.38 -3.86 12.34
N SER A 315 1.90 -2.63 12.15
CA SER A 315 1.23 -1.82 13.19
C SER A 315 -0.29 -2.01 13.25
N GLY A 316 -0.89 -2.57 12.19
CA GLY A 316 -2.34 -2.65 11.99
C GLY A 316 -2.89 -1.52 11.13
N TYR A 317 -2.22 -0.36 11.06
CA TYR A 317 -2.59 0.75 10.19
C TYR A 317 -2.50 0.39 8.71
N GLU A 318 -1.71 -0.62 8.33
CA GLU A 318 -1.57 -1.09 6.96
C GLU A 318 -2.90 -1.57 6.38
N ALA A 319 -3.88 -1.94 7.22
CA ALA A 319 -5.22 -2.33 6.80
C ALA A 319 -5.97 -1.24 6.00
N VAL A 320 -5.59 0.04 6.12
CA VAL A 320 -6.22 1.13 5.37
C VAL A 320 -6.13 0.95 3.85
N ILE A 321 -5.11 0.27 3.34
CA ILE A 321 -4.97 0.02 1.90
C ILE A 321 -6.13 -0.82 1.36
N PHE A 322 -6.81 -1.61 2.21
CA PHE A 322 -7.98 -2.41 1.82
C PHE A 322 -9.13 -1.54 1.31
N VAL A 323 -9.15 -0.23 1.61
CA VAL A 323 -10.12 0.72 1.04
C VAL A 323 -10.15 0.63 -0.49
N MET A 324 -9.03 0.33 -1.15
CA MET A 324 -8.95 0.28 -2.62
C MET A 324 -9.84 -0.82 -3.21
N PHE A 325 -9.99 -1.98 -2.54
CA PHE A 325 -10.87 -3.06 -3.02
C PHE A 325 -12.24 -3.11 -2.31
N LEU A 326 -12.37 -2.50 -1.13
CA LEU A 326 -13.64 -2.36 -0.41
C LEU A 326 -14.52 -1.25 -0.98
N ALA A 327 -13.95 -0.10 -1.35
CA ALA A 327 -14.72 1.04 -1.88
C ALA A 327 -15.55 0.72 -3.14
N PRO A 328 -15.04 -0.05 -4.14
CA PRO A 328 -15.85 -0.46 -5.29
C PRO A 328 -17.11 -1.25 -4.93
N ILE A 329 -17.14 -1.95 -3.79
CA ILE A 329 -18.32 -2.73 -3.35
C ILE A 329 -19.54 -1.81 -3.15
N LEU A 330 -19.32 -0.55 -2.76
CA LEU A 330 -20.41 0.43 -2.62
C LEU A 330 -21.13 0.70 -3.96
N LEU A 331 -20.46 0.53 -5.10
CA LEU A 331 -21.09 0.64 -6.41
C LEU A 331 -22.02 -0.55 -6.73
N ALA A 332 -21.95 -1.66 -5.98
CA ALA A 332 -22.91 -2.76 -6.09
C ALA A 332 -24.22 -2.47 -5.33
N ILE A 333 -24.23 -1.48 -4.43
CA ILE A 333 -25.36 -1.14 -3.58
C ILE A 333 -26.18 -0.02 -4.24
N PRO A 334 -27.45 -0.24 -4.62
CA PRO A 334 -28.24 0.70 -5.43
C PRO A 334 -28.31 2.18 -4.98
N PRO A 335 -28.52 2.52 -3.70
CA PRO A 335 -28.58 3.93 -3.29
C PRO A 335 -27.24 4.66 -3.53
N PHE A 336 -26.11 4.02 -3.24
CA PHE A 336 -24.79 4.60 -3.44
C PHE A 336 -24.43 4.68 -4.92
N SER A 337 -24.71 3.62 -5.70
CA SER A 337 -24.45 3.64 -7.14
C SER A 337 -25.28 4.71 -7.84
N TYR A 338 -26.55 4.90 -7.46
CA TYR A 338 -27.41 5.96 -8.01
C TYR A 338 -26.87 7.35 -7.68
N LEU A 339 -26.45 7.60 -6.43
CA LEU A 339 -25.87 8.88 -6.00
C LEU A 339 -24.67 9.26 -6.88
N PHE A 340 -23.68 8.37 -6.99
CA PHE A 340 -22.44 8.68 -7.70
C PHE A 340 -22.58 8.70 -9.22
N LEU A 341 -23.54 7.95 -9.79
CA LEU A 341 -23.85 8.01 -11.22
C LEU A 341 -24.64 9.27 -11.60
N LEU A 342 -25.52 9.75 -10.72
CA LEU A 342 -26.27 10.98 -10.97
C LEU A 342 -25.44 12.24 -10.72
N TYR A 343 -24.60 12.21 -9.69
CA TYR A 343 -23.83 13.35 -9.23
C TYR A 343 -22.33 12.99 -9.19
N PRO A 344 -21.69 12.79 -10.37
CA PRO A 344 -20.28 12.36 -10.43
C PRO A 344 -19.32 13.35 -9.77
N PHE A 345 -19.68 14.63 -9.72
CA PHE A 345 -18.90 15.66 -9.03
C PHE A 345 -18.73 15.38 -7.54
N VAL A 346 -19.67 14.69 -6.87
CA VAL A 346 -19.65 14.46 -5.42
C VAL A 346 -18.45 13.61 -5.05
N ALA A 347 -18.30 12.44 -5.67
CA ALA A 347 -17.18 11.56 -5.37
C ALA A 347 -15.84 12.23 -5.71
N ARG A 348 -15.74 12.95 -6.85
CA ARG A 348 -14.53 13.70 -7.24
C ARG A 348 -14.18 14.80 -6.24
N ALA A 349 -15.17 15.56 -5.77
CA ALA A 349 -14.96 16.62 -4.79
C ALA A 349 -14.50 16.04 -3.45
N LEU A 350 -15.09 14.94 -3.00
CA LEU A 350 -14.67 14.26 -1.76
C LEU A 350 -13.27 13.66 -1.88
N THR A 351 -12.85 13.18 -3.07
CA THR A 351 -11.45 12.79 -3.31
C THR A 351 -10.49 13.94 -3.08
N VAL A 352 -10.84 15.15 -3.52
CA VAL A 352 -9.98 16.34 -3.36
C VAL A 352 -10.01 16.83 -1.91
N LEU A 353 -11.20 16.95 -1.31
CA LEU A 353 -11.38 17.46 0.06
C LEU A 353 -10.74 16.56 1.11
N PHE A 354 -10.90 15.24 1.00
CA PHE A 354 -10.33 14.32 1.98
C PHE A 354 -8.96 13.79 1.55
N GLY A 355 -8.70 13.62 0.26
CA GLY A 355 -7.40 13.11 -0.19
C GLY A 355 -6.30 14.17 -0.09
N ILE A 356 -6.47 15.29 -0.78
CA ILE A 356 -5.48 16.38 -0.76
C ILE A 356 -5.65 17.22 0.50
N GLY A 357 -6.90 17.51 0.91
CA GLY A 357 -7.18 18.28 2.12
C GLY A 357 -6.73 17.63 3.43
N ALA A 358 -6.35 16.34 3.42
CA ALA A 358 -5.70 15.69 4.56
C ALA A 358 -4.45 16.44 5.04
N TYR A 359 -3.78 17.23 4.20
CA TYR A 359 -2.64 18.06 4.60
C TYR A 359 -2.96 19.12 5.67
N LYS A 360 -4.24 19.37 5.98
CA LYS A 360 -4.64 20.25 7.10
C LYS A 360 -4.81 19.49 8.42
N VAL A 361 -4.65 18.17 8.41
CA VAL A 361 -4.75 17.32 9.60
C VAL A 361 -3.34 17.10 10.15
N GLU A 362 -3.10 17.60 11.36
CA GLU A 362 -1.77 17.56 11.98
C GLU A 362 -1.43 16.17 12.52
N GLU A 363 -2.34 15.52 13.25
CA GLU A 363 -2.09 14.20 13.82
C GLU A 363 -1.91 13.12 12.73
N PRO A 364 -0.81 12.33 12.76
CA PRO A 364 -0.53 11.31 11.76
C PRO A 364 -1.65 10.28 11.54
N GLU A 365 -2.22 9.74 12.61
CA GLU A 365 -3.28 8.72 12.58
C GLU A 365 -4.52 9.28 11.88
N GLN A 366 -4.92 10.50 12.27
CA GLN A 366 -6.09 11.16 11.69
C GLN A 366 -5.85 11.53 10.23
N ARG A 367 -4.65 12.01 9.88
CA ARG A 367 -4.25 12.31 8.50
C ARG A 367 -4.38 11.07 7.63
N LEU A 368 -3.90 9.91 8.12
CA LEU A 368 -4.02 8.62 7.42
C LEU A 368 -5.49 8.22 7.19
N LEU A 369 -6.37 8.38 8.18
CA LEU A 369 -7.80 8.05 8.03
C LEU A 369 -8.49 8.96 7.01
N VAL A 370 -8.18 10.26 7.02
CA VAL A 370 -8.79 11.23 6.10
C VAL A 370 -8.34 10.99 4.66
N ILE A 371 -7.05 10.76 4.41
CA ILE A 371 -6.58 10.41 3.07
C ILE A 371 -7.17 9.07 2.58
N THR A 372 -7.33 8.09 3.49
CA THR A 372 -7.97 6.80 3.19
C THR A 372 -9.40 6.99 2.67
N ALA A 373 -10.19 7.84 3.33
CA ALA A 373 -11.52 8.20 2.86
C ALA A 373 -11.47 8.87 1.48
N GLY A 374 -10.54 9.81 1.27
CA GLY A 374 -10.31 10.46 -0.02
C GLY A 374 -10.02 9.49 -1.16
N LEU A 375 -9.14 8.51 -0.93
CA LEU A 375 -8.84 7.48 -1.92
C LEU A 375 -10.06 6.60 -2.21
N GLY A 376 -10.81 6.21 -1.18
CA GLY A 376 -12.05 5.45 -1.34
C GLY A 376 -13.03 6.14 -2.29
N PHE A 377 -13.25 7.44 -2.12
CA PHE A 377 -14.06 8.23 -3.05
C PHE A 377 -13.44 8.34 -4.44
N GLY A 378 -12.11 8.40 -4.55
CA GLY A 378 -11.40 8.44 -5.85
C GLY A 378 -11.59 7.17 -6.67
N VAL A 379 -11.54 6.02 -6.01
CA VAL A 379 -11.81 4.71 -6.59
C VAL A 379 -13.27 4.60 -7.03
N ILE A 380 -14.21 5.02 -6.18
CA ILE A 380 -15.65 5.05 -6.50
C ILE A 380 -15.93 5.96 -7.69
N ALA A 381 -15.35 7.17 -7.72
CA ALA A 381 -15.54 8.12 -8.81
C ALA A 381 -15.07 7.53 -10.15
N THR A 382 -13.89 6.93 -10.15
CA THR A 382 -13.30 6.31 -11.35
C THR A 382 -14.13 5.11 -11.84
N GLY A 383 -14.60 4.26 -10.92
CA GLY A 383 -15.49 3.15 -11.26
C GLY A 383 -16.84 3.62 -11.80
N ALA A 384 -17.50 4.58 -11.14
CA ALA A 384 -18.79 5.11 -11.57
C ALA A 384 -18.71 5.72 -12.99
N GLU A 385 -17.66 6.49 -13.27
CA GLU A 385 -17.45 7.11 -14.57
C GLU A 385 -17.23 6.07 -15.69
N LEU A 386 -16.35 5.09 -15.47
CA LEU A 386 -16.11 4.01 -16.44
C LEU A 386 -17.38 3.18 -16.71
N SER A 387 -18.17 2.92 -15.66
CA SER A 387 -19.46 2.22 -15.76
C SER A 387 -20.51 3.02 -16.53
N SER A 388 -20.47 4.35 -16.46
CA SER A 388 -21.41 5.20 -17.20
C SER A 388 -21.03 5.38 -18.67
N LEU A 389 -19.73 5.30 -19.01
CA LEU A 389 -19.21 5.63 -20.33
C LEU A 389 -18.92 4.43 -21.23
N TYR A 390 -18.94 3.18 -20.75
CA TYR A 390 -18.56 2.02 -21.59
C TYR A 390 -19.43 1.83 -22.85
N HIS A 391 -20.63 2.42 -22.89
CA HIS A 391 -21.51 2.46 -24.07
C HIS A 391 -21.13 3.52 -25.11
N GLN A 392 -20.21 4.42 -24.80
CA GLN A 392 -19.69 5.50 -25.64
C GLN A 392 -18.19 5.25 -25.92
N PRO A 393 -17.83 4.40 -26.90
CA PRO A 393 -16.47 3.89 -27.06
C PRO A 393 -15.38 4.96 -27.20
N ARG A 394 -15.72 6.10 -27.81
CA ARG A 394 -14.85 7.28 -27.99
C ARG A 394 -14.53 7.99 -26.68
N LYS A 395 -15.55 8.36 -25.92
CA LYS A 395 -15.38 8.95 -24.57
C LYS A 395 -14.77 7.97 -23.58
N TYR A 396 -15.18 6.71 -23.61
CA TYR A 396 -14.59 5.67 -22.79
C TYR A 396 -13.08 5.54 -23.02
N THR A 397 -12.65 5.50 -24.29
CA THR A 397 -11.22 5.50 -24.64
C THR A 397 -10.53 6.79 -24.16
N SER A 398 -11.21 7.94 -24.29
CA SER A 398 -10.68 9.22 -23.83
C SER A 398 -10.46 9.27 -22.30
N VAL A 399 -11.28 8.60 -21.49
CA VAL A 399 -11.06 8.48 -20.03
C VAL A 399 -9.80 7.68 -19.72
N TRP A 400 -9.56 6.56 -20.41
CA TRP A 400 -8.33 5.77 -20.24
C TRP A 400 -7.07 6.56 -20.64
N ILE A 401 -7.14 7.34 -21.73
CA ILE A 401 -6.05 8.25 -22.10
C ILE A 401 -5.88 9.34 -21.04
N SER A 402 -6.97 9.95 -20.56
CA SER A 402 -6.92 10.98 -19.50
C SER A 402 -6.28 10.44 -18.22
N LEU A 403 -6.53 9.16 -17.90
CA LEU A 403 -5.90 8.48 -16.76
C LEU A 403 -4.38 8.41 -16.89
N LEU A 404 -3.86 8.04 -18.07
CA LEU A 404 -2.41 8.02 -18.33
C LEU A 404 -1.80 9.41 -18.43
N VAL A 405 -2.47 10.36 -19.07
CA VAL A 405 -1.98 11.75 -19.14
C VAL A 405 -1.96 12.38 -17.75
N GLY A 406 -2.92 12.06 -16.89
CA GLY A 406 -2.90 12.44 -15.47
C GLY A 406 -1.71 11.84 -14.71
N LEU A 407 -1.37 10.57 -14.98
CA LEU A 407 -0.18 9.91 -14.42
C LEU A 407 1.13 10.56 -14.91
N LEU A 408 1.24 10.81 -16.22
CA LEU A 408 2.37 11.54 -16.80
C LEU A 408 2.48 12.95 -16.20
N THR A 409 1.35 13.63 -15.97
CA THR A 409 1.32 14.95 -15.33
C THR A 409 1.86 14.87 -13.90
N THR A 410 1.48 13.89 -13.09
CA THR A 410 2.08 13.74 -11.75
C THR A 410 3.58 13.46 -11.84
N SER A 411 4.03 12.59 -12.75
CA SER A 411 5.46 12.28 -12.90
C SER A 411 6.28 13.50 -13.33
N VAL A 412 5.75 14.34 -14.25
CA VAL A 412 6.39 15.61 -14.65
C VAL A 412 6.41 16.62 -13.50
N PHE A 413 5.34 16.74 -12.72
CA PHE A 413 5.31 17.63 -11.56
C PHE A 413 6.26 17.18 -10.45
N LYS A 414 6.40 15.87 -10.23
CA LYS A 414 7.43 15.32 -9.36
C LYS A 414 8.82 15.71 -9.85
N PHE A 415 9.12 15.53 -11.14
CA PHE A 415 10.39 15.96 -11.72
C PHE A 415 10.67 17.47 -11.55
N MET A 416 9.64 18.32 -11.62
CA MET A 416 9.74 19.75 -11.30
C MET A 416 10.04 20.02 -9.83
N CYS A 417 9.43 19.25 -8.94
CA CYS A 417 9.46 19.45 -7.50
C CYS A 417 10.43 18.47 -6.80
N HIS A 418 11.57 18.18 -7.42
CA HIS A 418 12.63 17.33 -6.85
C HIS A 418 12.09 15.97 -6.36
N SER A 419 11.30 15.31 -7.22
CA SER A 419 10.68 14.02 -7.00
C SER A 419 9.55 13.99 -5.93
N ASN A 420 9.10 15.13 -5.41
CA ASN A 420 7.89 15.20 -4.59
C ASN A 420 6.66 15.61 -5.42
N ASN A 421 5.50 14.99 -5.15
CA ASN A 421 4.25 15.54 -5.68
C ASN A 421 3.84 16.72 -4.79
N PRO A 422 3.75 17.95 -5.32
CA PRO A 422 3.48 19.14 -4.52
C PRO A 422 2.09 19.16 -3.88
N ALA A 423 1.19 18.27 -4.28
CA ALA A 423 -0.16 18.17 -3.73
C ALA A 423 -0.35 16.99 -2.76
N TRP A 424 0.71 16.25 -2.43
CA TRP A 424 0.63 15.21 -1.40
C TRP A 424 0.31 15.80 -0.02
N PRO A 425 -0.40 15.06 0.84
CA PRO A 425 -0.74 15.52 2.18
C PRO A 425 0.40 15.46 3.19
N ILE A 426 1.57 14.93 2.80
CA ILE A 426 2.84 15.08 3.54
C ILE A 426 3.56 16.39 3.18
N MET A 427 2.97 17.20 2.30
CA MET A 427 3.48 18.51 1.89
C MET A 427 2.64 19.63 2.51
N HIS A 428 3.29 20.76 2.75
CA HIS A 428 2.69 22.02 3.17
C HIS A 428 3.55 23.18 2.66
N LYS A 429 3.08 24.42 2.82
CA LYS A 429 3.73 25.61 2.24
C LYS A 429 5.23 25.73 2.59
N ALA A 430 5.64 25.32 3.79
CA ALA A 430 7.03 25.49 4.24
C ALA A 430 8.00 24.44 3.65
N ASN A 431 7.51 23.24 3.27
CA ASN A 431 8.33 22.20 2.63
C ASN A 431 8.09 22.08 1.12
N GLY A 432 7.41 23.06 0.49
CA GLY A 432 7.24 23.13 -0.96
C GLY A 432 5.87 22.67 -1.49
N GLY A 433 4.89 22.47 -0.62
CA GLY A 433 3.52 22.09 -0.98
C GLY A 433 2.72 23.19 -1.68
N TYR A 434 1.92 22.78 -2.67
CA TYR A 434 0.93 23.58 -3.42
C TYR A 434 -0.50 23.07 -3.21
N ASN A 435 -0.78 22.50 -2.04
CA ASN A 435 -2.04 21.84 -1.71
C ASN A 435 -3.26 22.74 -1.91
N GLU A 436 -3.20 24.02 -1.51
CA GLU A 436 -4.31 24.98 -1.69
C GLU A 436 -4.68 25.18 -3.16
N VAL A 437 -3.67 25.31 -4.04
CA VAL A 437 -3.87 25.44 -5.48
C VAL A 437 -4.43 24.15 -6.06
N ALA A 438 -3.90 23.00 -5.65
CA ALA A 438 -4.38 21.70 -6.09
C ALA A 438 -5.83 21.45 -5.67
N ILE A 439 -6.23 21.87 -4.45
CA ILE A 439 -7.61 21.81 -3.98
C ILE A 439 -8.50 22.69 -4.83
N PHE A 440 -8.12 23.96 -5.08
CA PHE A 440 -8.92 24.86 -5.90
C PHE A 440 -9.13 24.29 -7.32
N VAL A 441 -8.05 23.89 -7.99
CA VAL A 441 -8.09 23.33 -9.35
C VAL A 441 -8.86 22.00 -9.38
N GLY A 442 -8.66 21.14 -8.38
CA GLY A 442 -9.32 19.85 -8.25
C GLY A 442 -10.81 19.97 -7.99
N LEU A 443 -11.23 20.88 -7.13
CA LEU A 443 -12.64 21.17 -6.88
C LEU A 443 -13.31 21.79 -8.11
N ALA A 444 -12.62 22.69 -8.82
CA ALA A 444 -13.13 23.22 -10.08
C ALA A 444 -13.35 22.11 -11.12
N ALA A 445 -12.39 21.20 -11.29
CA ALA A 445 -12.52 20.05 -12.18
C ALA A 445 -13.65 19.10 -11.72
N ALA A 446 -13.76 18.82 -10.41
CA ALA A 446 -14.83 18.01 -9.85
C ALA A 446 -16.21 18.61 -10.17
N LEU A 447 -16.43 19.90 -9.86
CA LEU A 447 -17.69 20.60 -10.11
C LEU A 447 -18.07 20.65 -11.60
N LEU A 448 -17.07 20.74 -12.48
CA LEU A 448 -17.28 20.74 -13.93
C LEU A 448 -17.46 19.33 -14.53
N THR A 449 -17.34 18.28 -13.72
CA THR A 449 -17.56 16.89 -14.15
C THR A 449 -19.06 16.65 -14.37
N ARG A 450 -19.43 16.40 -15.63
CA ARG A 450 -20.84 16.28 -16.03
C ARG A 450 -21.32 14.84 -16.00
N LYS A 451 -22.61 14.67 -15.68
CA LYS A 451 -23.32 13.39 -15.83
C LYS A 451 -23.31 12.93 -17.30
N PRO A 452 -22.89 11.71 -17.61
CA PRO A 452 -22.97 11.17 -18.96
C PRO A 452 -24.41 10.96 -19.45
N ALA A 453 -24.62 11.08 -20.77
CA ALA A 453 -25.92 10.87 -21.41
C ALA A 453 -26.44 9.43 -21.21
N ALA A 454 -27.77 9.26 -21.24
CA ALA A 454 -28.43 7.98 -21.01
C ALA A 454 -27.93 6.88 -21.98
N PRO A 455 -27.85 5.61 -21.53
CA PRO A 455 -27.21 4.53 -22.30
C PRO A 455 -27.97 4.20 -23.60
N THR A 456 -27.23 4.13 -24.71
CA THR A 456 -27.58 3.45 -25.98
C THR A 456 -27.00 2.01 -25.98
N PRO A 457 -27.36 1.10 -26.91
CA PRO A 457 -27.61 -0.31 -26.59
C PRO A 457 -26.40 -1.08 -26.01
N VAL A 458 -26.74 -2.17 -25.32
CA VAL A 458 -25.87 -3.06 -24.55
C VAL A 458 -24.71 -3.59 -25.39
N VAL A 459 -23.48 -3.36 -24.95
CA VAL A 459 -22.31 -4.10 -25.47
C VAL A 459 -22.47 -5.56 -25.04
N GLU A 460 -22.67 -6.47 -26.00
CA GLU A 460 -22.77 -7.89 -25.69
C GLU A 460 -21.48 -8.40 -25.02
N LYS A 461 -21.65 -9.11 -23.91
CA LYS A 461 -20.58 -9.82 -23.22
C LYS A 461 -20.36 -11.17 -23.91
N LYS A 462 -19.48 -11.25 -24.91
CA LYS A 462 -19.01 -12.55 -25.44
C LYS A 462 -17.48 -12.61 -25.51
N GLY A 463 -16.95 -13.79 -25.21
CA GLY A 463 -15.51 -14.03 -25.07
C GLY A 463 -14.92 -13.45 -23.77
N GLY A 464 -13.76 -13.97 -23.37
CA GLY A 464 -13.06 -13.53 -22.16
C GLY A 464 -13.73 -13.94 -20.84
N SER A 465 -13.16 -13.50 -19.72
CA SER A 465 -13.70 -13.73 -18.39
C SER A 465 -13.46 -12.53 -17.46
N LEU A 466 -14.30 -12.40 -16.42
CA LEU A 466 -14.13 -11.36 -15.40
C LEU A 466 -12.79 -11.50 -14.69
N LEU A 467 -12.34 -12.73 -14.41
CA LEU A 467 -11.07 -12.97 -13.73
C LEU A 467 -9.87 -12.55 -14.57
N LEU A 468 -9.85 -12.89 -15.86
CA LEU A 468 -8.78 -12.45 -16.76
C LEU A 468 -8.75 -10.92 -16.89
N ALA A 469 -9.93 -10.30 -16.98
CA ALA A 469 -10.08 -8.85 -17.01
C ALA A 469 -9.56 -8.18 -15.72
N ALA A 470 -9.95 -8.72 -14.56
CA ALA A 470 -9.60 -8.17 -13.26
C ALA A 470 -8.12 -8.37 -12.91
N PHE A 471 -7.57 -9.56 -13.15
CA PHE A 471 -6.14 -9.84 -12.91
C PHE A 471 -5.26 -9.01 -13.84
N GLY A 472 -5.68 -8.90 -15.11
CA GLY A 472 -5.04 -8.04 -16.10
C GLY A 472 -5.03 -6.57 -15.71
N LEU A 473 -6.18 -6.04 -15.26
CA LEU A 473 -6.29 -4.67 -14.78
C LEU A 473 -5.48 -4.45 -13.49
N GLY A 474 -5.51 -5.39 -12.55
CA GLY A 474 -4.79 -5.30 -11.29
C GLY A 474 -3.28 -5.23 -11.49
N GLY A 475 -2.72 -6.11 -12.33
CA GLY A 475 -1.31 -6.04 -12.72
C GLY A 475 -0.96 -4.75 -13.46
N TYR A 476 -1.86 -4.28 -14.33
CA TYR A 476 -1.65 -3.01 -15.05
C TYR A 476 -1.61 -1.80 -14.11
N LEU A 477 -2.55 -1.70 -13.16
CA LEU A 477 -2.58 -0.62 -12.17
C LEU A 477 -1.32 -0.64 -11.29
N PHE A 478 -0.88 -1.82 -10.84
CA PHE A 478 0.40 -1.97 -10.14
C PHE A 478 1.57 -1.46 -10.98
N CYS A 479 1.72 -1.89 -12.23
CA CYS A 479 2.84 -1.47 -13.07
C CYS A 479 2.83 0.04 -13.32
N LEU A 480 1.66 0.64 -13.55
CA LEU A 480 1.53 2.09 -13.70
C LEU A 480 2.01 2.83 -12.44
N GLN A 481 1.58 2.36 -11.27
CA GLN A 481 1.95 2.97 -10.00
C GLN A 481 3.43 2.77 -9.66
N ALA A 482 3.94 1.54 -9.79
CA ALA A 482 5.30 1.17 -9.37
C ALA A 482 6.40 1.69 -10.30
N TYR A 483 6.12 1.84 -11.60
CA TYR A 483 7.17 2.12 -12.58
C TYR A 483 7.03 3.48 -13.29
N LEU A 484 5.83 4.07 -13.36
CA LEU A 484 5.59 5.28 -14.16
C LEU A 484 5.19 6.51 -13.33
N SER A 485 5.05 6.38 -12.01
CA SER A 485 4.68 7.51 -11.15
C SER A 485 5.82 8.49 -10.89
N ASP A 486 7.07 8.07 -11.14
CA ASP A 486 8.26 8.93 -11.19
C ASP A 486 9.19 8.50 -12.32
N SER A 487 10.01 9.43 -12.78
CA SER A 487 11.02 9.21 -13.80
C SER A 487 12.31 8.58 -13.29
N SER A 488 12.67 8.78 -12.01
CA SER A 488 13.94 8.31 -11.43
C SER A 488 13.93 6.84 -11.02
N THR A 489 12.77 6.25 -10.72
CA THR A 489 12.66 4.88 -10.20
C THR A 489 13.38 3.84 -11.05
N MET A 490 13.07 3.75 -12.35
CA MET A 490 13.73 2.78 -13.23
C MET A 490 15.14 3.21 -13.66
N ILE A 491 15.50 4.48 -13.50
CA ILE A 491 16.88 4.96 -13.69
C ILE A 491 17.77 4.34 -12.60
N TYR A 492 17.33 4.42 -11.33
CA TYR A 492 18.08 3.88 -10.20
C TYR A 492 18.20 2.36 -10.17
N TRP A 493 17.32 1.61 -10.86
CA TRP A 493 17.51 0.17 -11.06
C TRP A 493 18.77 -0.17 -11.86
N THR A 494 19.20 0.77 -12.69
CA THR A 494 20.33 0.65 -13.63
C THR A 494 21.57 1.43 -13.19
N TRP A 495 21.49 2.12 -12.04
CA TRP A 495 22.56 2.92 -11.46
C TRP A 495 23.68 2.06 -10.85
N GLU A 496 24.92 2.52 -11.00
CA GLU A 496 26.15 1.84 -10.55
C GLU A 496 27.16 2.80 -9.89
N GLY A 497 26.76 4.04 -9.58
CA GLY A 497 27.68 5.04 -9.03
C GLY A 497 28.56 5.74 -10.07
N TYR A 498 29.77 6.12 -9.65
CA TYR A 498 30.74 6.89 -10.43
C TYR A 498 31.89 6.02 -10.96
N PRO A 499 32.47 6.34 -12.12
CA PRO A 499 32.06 7.39 -13.06
C PRO A 499 30.69 7.07 -13.70
N ILE A 500 29.92 8.11 -14.02
CA ILE A 500 28.56 7.95 -14.53
C ILE A 500 28.59 7.24 -15.90
N ARG A 501 28.10 6.00 -15.94
CA ARG A 501 28.02 5.15 -17.16
C ARG A 501 26.61 4.99 -17.71
N GLY A 502 25.61 5.58 -17.05
CA GLY A 502 24.20 5.48 -17.39
C GLY A 502 23.48 6.83 -17.33
N PRO A 503 22.16 6.83 -17.49
CA PRO A 503 21.35 8.03 -17.27
C PRO A 503 21.39 8.45 -15.79
N THR A 504 21.31 9.76 -15.54
CA THR A 504 21.01 10.33 -14.22
C THR A 504 19.51 10.67 -14.14
N PRO A 505 18.91 10.85 -12.95
CA PRO A 505 17.52 11.27 -12.82
C PRO A 505 17.16 12.48 -13.71
N LEU A 506 18.06 13.47 -13.74
CA LEU A 506 17.86 14.70 -14.52
C LEU A 506 17.93 14.47 -16.03
N THR A 507 18.92 13.71 -16.52
CA THR A 507 19.13 13.48 -17.96
C THR A 507 18.24 12.39 -18.53
N GLY A 508 18.06 11.29 -17.79
CA GLY A 508 17.20 10.17 -18.15
C GLY A 508 15.72 10.51 -18.10
N GLY A 509 15.30 11.45 -17.24
CA GLY A 509 13.90 11.83 -17.09
C GLY A 509 13.23 12.24 -18.40
N LEU A 510 13.92 13.00 -19.26
CA LEU A 510 13.39 13.39 -20.57
C LEU A 510 13.13 12.20 -21.50
N PHE A 511 14.03 11.22 -21.52
CA PHE A 511 13.86 10.01 -22.32
C PHE A 511 12.70 9.16 -21.80
N HIS A 512 12.55 9.05 -20.47
CA HIS A 512 11.41 8.39 -19.84
C HIS A 512 10.08 9.07 -20.25
N PHE A 513 9.98 10.39 -20.12
CA PHE A 513 8.79 11.14 -20.53
C PHE A 513 8.50 11.03 -22.02
N ALA A 514 9.54 11.02 -22.87
CA ALA A 514 9.37 10.80 -24.30
C ALA A 514 8.81 9.41 -24.60
N ALA A 515 9.34 8.35 -23.99
CA ALA A 515 8.82 6.99 -24.16
C ALA A 515 7.37 6.86 -23.68
N PHE A 516 7.04 7.47 -22.54
CA PHE A 516 5.69 7.50 -21.98
C PHE A 516 4.73 8.25 -22.92
N ALA A 517 5.09 9.46 -23.35
CA ALA A 517 4.29 10.28 -24.26
C ALA A 517 4.08 9.59 -25.62
N LEU A 518 5.14 8.99 -26.19
CA LEU A 518 5.06 8.27 -27.45
C LEU A 518 4.15 7.04 -27.35
N GLY A 519 4.19 6.30 -26.24
CA GLY A 519 3.28 5.18 -26.02
C GLY A 519 1.82 5.63 -25.93
N ILE A 520 1.53 6.73 -25.21
CA ILE A 520 0.18 7.32 -25.17
C ILE A 520 -0.29 7.71 -26.57
N LEU A 521 0.53 8.43 -27.35
CA LEU A 521 0.17 8.86 -28.71
C LEU A 521 -0.02 7.67 -29.66
N ALA A 522 0.87 6.67 -29.57
CA ALA A 522 0.78 5.42 -30.32
C ALA A 522 -0.53 4.68 -30.01
N SER A 523 -0.98 4.66 -28.76
CA SER A 523 -2.22 4.01 -28.35
C SER A 523 -3.48 4.58 -29.01
N ILE A 524 -3.43 5.85 -29.46
CA ILE A 524 -4.54 6.55 -30.12
C ILE A 524 -4.49 6.32 -31.64
N GLN A 525 -3.30 6.36 -32.24
CA GLN A 525 -3.15 6.29 -33.71
C GLN A 525 -3.05 4.86 -34.24
N ILE A 526 -2.29 4.00 -33.54
CA ILE A 526 -1.99 2.64 -33.98
C ILE A 526 -3.16 1.72 -33.65
N HIS A 527 -3.43 0.79 -34.57
CA HIS A 527 -4.51 -0.16 -34.40
C HIS A 527 -4.21 -1.13 -33.22
N PRO A 528 -5.14 -1.34 -32.27
CA PRO A 528 -4.90 -2.18 -31.07
C PRO A 528 -4.46 -3.61 -31.35
N ASN A 529 -4.78 -4.15 -32.54
CA ASN A 529 -4.31 -5.46 -32.99
C ASN A 529 -2.78 -5.60 -32.97
N LEU A 530 -2.02 -4.52 -33.20
CA LEU A 530 -0.57 -4.57 -33.08
C LEU A 530 -0.18 -4.87 -31.63
N PHE A 531 -0.81 -4.14 -30.69
CA PHE A 531 -0.55 -4.30 -29.26
C PHE A 531 -1.12 -5.59 -28.68
N ALA A 532 -2.11 -6.19 -29.35
CA ALA A 532 -2.68 -7.49 -28.99
C ALA A 532 -1.86 -8.68 -29.51
N SER A 533 -0.83 -8.44 -30.32
CA SER A 533 0.02 -9.50 -30.87
C SER A 533 0.83 -10.18 -29.77
N PRO A 534 0.95 -11.53 -29.77
CA PRO A 534 1.85 -12.24 -28.86
C PRO A 534 3.30 -11.74 -28.93
N ILE A 535 3.74 -11.29 -30.11
CA ILE A 535 5.09 -10.71 -30.31
C ILE A 535 5.26 -9.43 -29.48
N TYR A 536 4.20 -8.62 -29.34
CA TYR A 536 4.25 -7.39 -28.55
C TYR A 536 4.29 -7.69 -27.04
N SER A 537 3.57 -8.72 -26.58
CA SER A 537 3.71 -9.22 -25.20
C SER A 537 5.11 -9.80 -24.94
N LEU A 538 5.72 -10.48 -25.92
CA LEU A 538 7.11 -10.93 -25.83
C LEU A 538 8.10 -9.75 -25.77
N PHE A 539 7.85 -8.68 -26.53
CA PHE A 539 8.63 -7.45 -26.45
C PHE A 539 8.59 -6.83 -25.04
N SER A 540 7.43 -6.86 -24.38
CA SER A 540 7.33 -6.44 -22.97
C SER A 540 8.18 -7.31 -22.05
N ALA A 541 8.10 -8.63 -22.18
CA ALA A 541 8.88 -9.54 -21.34
C ALA A 541 10.39 -9.36 -21.57
N ALA A 542 10.82 -9.19 -22.83
CA ALA A 542 12.20 -8.89 -23.18
C ALA A 542 12.66 -7.55 -22.61
N SER A 543 11.84 -6.50 -22.73
CA SER A 543 12.17 -5.17 -22.20
C SER A 543 12.31 -5.17 -20.66
N ALA A 544 11.38 -5.84 -19.97
CA ALA A 544 11.42 -6.01 -18.53
C ALA A 544 12.63 -6.86 -18.08
N TYR A 545 12.96 -7.92 -18.83
CA TYR A 545 14.17 -8.71 -18.59
C TYR A 545 15.44 -7.88 -18.79
N VAL A 546 15.51 -7.06 -19.85
CA VAL A 546 16.67 -6.18 -20.10
C VAL A 546 16.85 -5.18 -18.97
N LEU A 547 15.77 -4.54 -18.50
CA LEU A 547 15.79 -3.66 -17.33
C LEU A 547 16.31 -4.37 -16.08
N TYR A 548 15.85 -5.60 -15.84
CA TYR A 548 16.23 -6.37 -14.66
C TYR A 548 17.69 -6.86 -14.71
N ALA A 549 18.14 -7.36 -15.87
CA ALA A 549 19.41 -8.08 -16.00
C ALA A 549 20.61 -7.19 -16.35
N TYR A 550 20.39 -6.01 -16.95
CA TYR A 550 21.47 -5.13 -17.42
C TYR A 550 21.50 -3.79 -16.68
N LYS A 551 22.66 -3.13 -16.76
CA LYS A 551 22.95 -1.85 -16.07
C LYS A 551 23.24 -0.74 -17.07
N GLY A 552 23.35 0.50 -16.58
CA GLY A 552 23.62 1.69 -17.39
C GLY A 552 22.62 1.90 -18.53
N TRP A 553 23.11 2.38 -19.67
CA TRP A 553 22.27 2.70 -20.84
C TRP A 553 21.54 1.49 -21.44
N VAL A 554 22.11 0.27 -21.35
CA VAL A 554 21.47 -0.95 -21.88
C VAL A 554 20.25 -1.31 -21.03
N GLY A 555 20.41 -1.38 -19.71
CA GLY A 555 19.29 -1.59 -18.79
C GLY A 555 18.22 -0.50 -18.94
N PHE A 556 18.66 0.76 -19.09
CA PHE A 556 17.75 1.87 -19.30
C PHE A 556 16.96 1.75 -20.61
N GLY A 557 17.57 1.26 -21.70
CA GLY A 557 16.85 0.94 -22.94
C GLY A 557 15.70 -0.04 -22.73
N GLY A 558 15.89 -1.05 -21.86
CA GLY A 558 14.82 -1.95 -21.39
C GLY A 558 13.69 -1.20 -20.67
N SER A 559 14.03 -0.25 -19.79
CA SER A 559 13.05 0.60 -19.11
C SER A 559 12.21 1.45 -20.07
N LEU A 560 12.83 2.00 -21.11
CA LEU A 560 12.14 2.82 -22.12
C LEU A 560 11.17 1.96 -22.95
N GLY A 561 11.61 0.77 -23.36
CA GLY A 561 10.77 -0.19 -24.06
C GLY A 561 9.57 -0.64 -23.21
N TYR A 562 9.79 -0.91 -21.92
CA TYR A 562 8.72 -1.29 -21.00
C TYR A 562 7.75 -0.13 -20.69
N THR A 563 8.28 1.09 -20.53
CA THR A 563 7.48 2.32 -20.38
C THR A 563 6.58 2.56 -21.58
N PHE A 564 7.14 2.45 -22.79
CA PHE A 564 6.37 2.56 -24.03
C PHE A 564 5.27 1.49 -24.11
N TYR A 565 5.60 0.24 -23.76
CA TYR A 565 4.62 -0.86 -23.73
C TYR A 565 3.46 -0.55 -22.79
N LEU A 566 3.73 -0.25 -21.51
CA LEU A 566 2.69 0.02 -20.51
C LEU A 566 1.80 1.20 -20.92
N SER A 567 2.40 2.29 -21.40
CA SER A 567 1.66 3.48 -21.82
C SER A 567 0.86 3.28 -23.12
N SER A 568 1.27 2.36 -23.99
CA SER A 568 0.54 2.02 -25.21
C SER A 568 -0.73 1.17 -24.99
N LEU A 569 -0.85 0.53 -23.83
CA LEU A 569 -1.89 -0.48 -23.58
C LEU A 569 -3.22 0.06 -23.04
N ALA A 570 -3.29 1.29 -22.52
CA ALA A 570 -4.48 1.77 -21.81
C ALA A 570 -5.81 1.61 -22.59
N PRO A 571 -5.90 1.97 -23.88
CA PRO A 571 -7.12 1.75 -24.65
C PRO A 571 -7.47 0.27 -24.81
N LEU A 572 -6.46 -0.61 -24.95
CA LEU A 572 -6.64 -2.06 -25.06
C LEU A 572 -7.16 -2.64 -23.75
N VAL A 573 -6.53 -2.29 -22.62
CA VAL A 573 -6.97 -2.70 -21.27
C VAL A 573 -8.39 -2.22 -21.02
N GLY A 574 -8.70 -0.97 -21.36
CA GLY A 574 -10.05 -0.44 -21.27
C GLY A 574 -11.07 -1.30 -22.01
N GLN A 575 -10.76 -1.72 -23.23
CA GLN A 575 -11.63 -2.62 -24.00
C GLN A 575 -11.70 -4.03 -23.42
N ALA A 576 -10.60 -4.54 -22.88
CA ALA A 576 -10.56 -5.83 -22.21
C ALA A 576 -11.57 -5.85 -21.05
N VAL A 577 -11.75 -4.75 -20.34
CA VAL A 577 -12.61 -4.68 -19.15
C VAL A 577 -14.02 -4.11 -19.39
N ALA A 578 -14.29 -3.55 -20.56
CA ALA A 578 -15.55 -2.87 -20.86
C ALA A 578 -16.78 -3.79 -20.69
N GLY A 579 -17.82 -3.30 -20.02
CA GLY A 579 -19.10 -3.99 -19.86
C GLY A 579 -19.17 -5.03 -18.73
N TYR A 580 -18.07 -5.39 -18.07
CA TYR A 580 -18.13 -6.20 -16.85
C TYR A 580 -18.80 -5.43 -15.70
N ASN A 581 -19.28 -6.13 -14.67
CA ASN A 581 -19.77 -5.47 -13.45
C ASN A 581 -18.62 -4.71 -12.80
N ILE A 582 -18.72 -3.38 -12.76
CA ILE A 582 -17.60 -2.52 -12.35
C ILE A 582 -17.19 -2.77 -10.90
N ALA A 583 -18.15 -3.01 -10.00
CA ALA A 583 -17.88 -3.26 -8.59
C ALA A 583 -17.03 -4.53 -8.43
N ALA A 584 -17.49 -5.65 -9.01
CA ALA A 584 -16.76 -6.92 -8.96
C ALA A 584 -15.39 -6.83 -9.65
N LEU A 585 -15.32 -6.18 -10.82
CA LEU A 585 -14.07 -5.99 -11.55
C LEU A 585 -13.04 -5.21 -10.73
N PHE A 586 -13.43 -4.04 -10.20
CA PHE A 586 -12.51 -3.16 -9.48
C PHE A 586 -12.12 -3.74 -8.13
N THR A 587 -13.05 -4.40 -7.40
CA THR A 587 -12.71 -5.11 -6.16
C THR A 587 -11.63 -6.17 -6.41
N ILE A 588 -11.80 -7.03 -7.41
CA ILE A 588 -10.80 -8.08 -7.70
C ILE A 588 -9.51 -7.46 -8.24
N ALA A 589 -9.59 -6.45 -9.11
CA ALA A 589 -8.40 -5.82 -9.70
C ALA A 589 -7.54 -5.12 -8.64
N PHE A 590 -8.15 -4.32 -7.74
CA PHE A 590 -7.41 -3.68 -6.67
C PHE A 590 -6.92 -4.66 -5.62
N PHE A 591 -7.66 -5.76 -5.35
CA PHE A 591 -7.15 -6.84 -4.52
C PHE A 591 -5.86 -7.43 -5.10
N VAL A 592 -5.86 -7.78 -6.40
CA VAL A 592 -4.65 -8.27 -7.09
C VAL A 592 -3.53 -7.23 -7.06
N SER A 593 -3.85 -5.96 -7.34
CA SER A 593 -2.88 -4.86 -7.30
C SER A 593 -2.22 -4.72 -5.93
N ILE A 594 -2.99 -4.84 -4.85
CA ILE A 594 -2.48 -4.78 -3.48
C ILE A 594 -1.61 -6.00 -3.16
N VAL A 595 -2.03 -7.21 -3.54
CA VAL A 595 -1.24 -8.42 -3.32
C VAL A 595 0.14 -8.31 -3.96
N ILE A 596 0.22 -7.86 -5.22
CA ILE A 596 1.52 -7.68 -5.88
C ILE A 596 2.30 -6.47 -5.31
N SER A 597 1.60 -5.41 -4.85
CA SER A 597 2.25 -4.27 -4.18
C SER A 597 2.91 -4.69 -2.86
N LEU A 598 2.20 -5.45 -2.01
CA LEU A 598 2.74 -6.01 -0.78
C LEU A 598 3.90 -6.97 -1.07
N ALA A 599 3.74 -7.85 -2.07
CA ALA A 599 4.82 -8.72 -2.50
C ALA A 599 6.07 -7.94 -2.94
N SER A 600 5.91 -6.79 -3.59
CA SER A 600 7.01 -5.90 -3.99
C SER A 600 7.69 -5.16 -2.82
N VAL A 601 7.04 -5.07 -1.66
CA VAL A 601 7.63 -4.55 -0.41
C VAL A 601 8.33 -5.68 0.35
N TRP A 602 7.74 -6.88 0.36
CA TRP A 602 8.30 -8.04 1.05
C TRP A 602 9.64 -8.51 0.51
N ILE A 603 10.02 -8.15 -0.73
CA ILE A 603 11.36 -8.47 -1.25
C ILE A 603 12.50 -7.76 -0.50
N VAL A 604 12.20 -6.68 0.23
CA VAL A 604 13.15 -5.93 1.07
C VAL A 604 12.78 -6.02 2.55
N ALA A 605 11.50 -5.90 2.90
CA ALA A 605 11.01 -5.97 4.28
C ALA A 605 10.87 -7.42 4.80
N TYR A 606 11.55 -8.39 4.19
CA TYR A 606 11.35 -9.82 4.45
C TYR A 606 11.66 -10.21 5.91
N ALA A 607 12.50 -9.44 6.60
CA ALA A 607 12.83 -9.63 8.02
C ALA A 607 11.66 -9.24 8.96
N PHE A 608 10.78 -8.32 8.54
CA PHE A 608 9.74 -7.72 9.39
C PHE A 608 8.33 -8.28 9.19
N VAL A 609 8.12 -9.07 8.14
CA VAL A 609 6.77 -9.46 7.69
C VAL A 609 6.58 -10.98 7.76
N PRO A 610 5.43 -11.47 8.26
CA PRO A 610 5.13 -12.90 8.26
C PRO A 610 5.17 -13.49 6.85
N GLY A 611 5.97 -14.54 6.65
CA GLY A 611 6.17 -15.16 5.34
C GLY A 611 7.12 -14.39 4.40
N GLY A 612 7.71 -13.28 4.86
CA GLY A 612 8.70 -12.48 4.14
C GLY A 612 9.86 -13.29 3.54
N PRO A 613 10.46 -14.26 4.26
CA PRO A 613 11.57 -15.06 3.71
C PRO A 613 11.26 -15.79 2.39
N LEU A 614 9.98 -16.02 2.05
CA LEU A 614 9.60 -16.64 0.78
C LEU A 614 9.86 -15.74 -0.44
N LEU A 615 9.88 -14.42 -0.23
CA LEU A 615 10.11 -13.42 -1.28
C LEU A 615 11.43 -12.67 -1.11
N ARG A 616 12.26 -13.04 -0.14
CA ARG A 616 13.60 -12.45 0.08
C ARG A 616 14.36 -12.30 -1.24
N GLU A 617 14.63 -11.06 -1.62
CA GLU A 617 15.43 -10.69 -2.80
C GLU A 617 14.82 -11.14 -4.16
N ARG A 618 13.54 -11.53 -4.20
CA ARG A 618 12.88 -12.09 -5.40
C ARG A 618 12.25 -11.04 -6.32
N THR A 619 13.01 -10.01 -6.72
CA THR A 619 12.54 -9.04 -7.73
C THR A 619 12.18 -9.71 -9.05
N ASP A 620 12.87 -10.79 -9.41
CA ASP A 620 12.59 -11.62 -10.58
C ASP A 620 11.12 -12.08 -10.62
N LEU A 621 10.60 -12.57 -9.49
CA LEU A 621 9.22 -13.03 -9.36
C LEU A 621 8.21 -11.89 -9.48
N ILE A 622 8.51 -10.73 -8.90
CA ILE A 622 7.62 -9.56 -8.98
C ILE A 622 7.55 -9.03 -10.42
N VAL A 623 8.69 -8.90 -11.10
CA VAL A 623 8.74 -8.47 -12.49
C VAL A 623 8.03 -9.49 -13.40
N ALA A 624 8.34 -10.78 -13.26
CA ALA A 624 7.72 -11.84 -14.06
C ALA A 624 6.21 -11.93 -13.85
N SER A 625 5.75 -11.88 -12.60
CA SER A 625 4.31 -11.91 -12.28
C SER A 625 3.58 -10.66 -12.78
N SER A 626 4.19 -9.47 -12.68
CA SER A 626 3.59 -8.23 -13.19
C SER A 626 3.40 -8.27 -14.72
N VAL A 627 4.41 -8.74 -15.47
CA VAL A 627 4.32 -8.92 -16.93
C VAL A 627 3.27 -9.98 -17.28
N ALA A 628 3.23 -11.09 -16.55
CA ALA A 628 2.24 -12.14 -16.75
C ALA A 628 0.82 -11.62 -16.52
N LEU A 629 0.58 -10.88 -15.44
CA LEU A 629 -0.71 -10.26 -15.13
C LEU A 629 -1.12 -9.29 -16.24
N VAL A 630 -0.26 -8.35 -16.64
CA VAL A 630 -0.58 -7.41 -17.75
C VAL A 630 -0.90 -8.17 -19.05
N THR A 631 -0.21 -9.28 -19.31
CA THR A 631 -0.48 -10.14 -20.47
C THR A 631 -1.89 -10.77 -20.40
N LEU A 632 -2.44 -11.04 -19.21
CA LEU A 632 -3.83 -11.52 -19.09
C LEU A 632 -4.85 -10.49 -19.59
N ALA A 633 -4.59 -9.19 -19.49
CA ALA A 633 -5.44 -8.16 -20.10
C ALA A 633 -5.44 -8.28 -21.63
N VAL A 634 -4.27 -8.56 -22.23
CA VAL A 634 -4.10 -8.76 -23.67
C VAL A 634 -4.79 -10.05 -24.15
N VAL A 635 -4.66 -11.13 -23.38
CA VAL A 635 -5.36 -12.40 -23.64
C VAL A 635 -6.88 -12.19 -23.57
N ASN A 636 -7.36 -11.50 -22.53
CA ASN A 636 -8.79 -11.24 -22.39
C ASN A 636 -9.34 -10.41 -23.54
N TYR A 637 -8.60 -9.36 -23.95
CA TYR A 637 -8.94 -8.57 -25.13
C TYR A 637 -9.04 -9.43 -26.40
N THR A 638 -8.04 -10.30 -26.64
CA THR A 638 -7.99 -11.16 -27.83
C THR A 638 -9.15 -12.15 -27.87
N LEU A 639 -9.48 -12.78 -26.74
CA LEU A 639 -10.63 -13.70 -26.63
C LEU A 639 -11.95 -12.99 -26.94
N ARG A 640 -12.13 -11.77 -26.44
CA ARG A 640 -13.32 -10.95 -26.71
C ARG A 640 -13.43 -10.52 -28.16
N LYS A 641 -12.32 -10.07 -28.74
CA LYS A 641 -12.22 -9.70 -30.16
C LYS A 641 -12.66 -10.86 -31.06
N ASN A 642 -12.15 -12.07 -30.80
CA ASN A 642 -12.48 -13.26 -31.60
C ASN A 642 -13.94 -13.69 -31.45
N ALA A 643 -14.51 -13.59 -30.24
CA ALA A 643 -15.88 -14.03 -29.98
C ALA A 643 -16.95 -13.07 -30.51
N LEU A 644 -16.68 -11.77 -30.50
CA LEU A 644 -17.67 -10.76 -30.87
C LEU A 644 -17.53 -10.26 -32.32
N ASN A 645 -16.48 -10.66 -33.04
CA ASN A 645 -16.06 -10.00 -34.29
C ASN A 645 -16.00 -8.46 -34.15
N ILE A 646 -15.84 -7.96 -32.92
CA ILE A 646 -15.63 -6.55 -32.63
C ILE A 646 -14.18 -6.27 -33.01
N THR A 647 -13.96 -6.12 -34.31
CA THR A 647 -13.08 -5.06 -34.77
C THR A 647 -13.66 -3.77 -34.21
N ARG A 648 -12.84 -2.95 -33.55
CA ARG A 648 -13.27 -1.63 -33.11
C ARG A 648 -14.08 -0.97 -34.24
N VAL A 649 -15.31 -0.56 -33.94
CA VAL A 649 -15.82 0.72 -34.43
C VAL A 649 -14.64 1.68 -34.35
N GLU A 650 -14.16 2.23 -35.45
CA GLU A 650 -12.96 3.08 -35.49
C GLU A 650 -13.06 4.20 -34.43
N VAL A 651 -12.45 3.97 -33.27
CA VAL A 651 -12.30 4.97 -32.20
C VAL A 651 -11.03 5.78 -32.45
N ARG A 652 -10.79 6.14 -33.72
CA ARG A 652 -9.78 7.11 -34.10
C ARG A 652 -10.43 8.48 -34.06
N GLY A 653 -10.21 9.19 -32.95
CA GLY A 653 -10.64 10.57 -32.79
C GLY A 653 -9.49 11.50 -33.15
N SER A 654 -9.54 12.18 -34.30
CA SER A 654 -8.58 13.25 -34.63
C SER A 654 -8.57 14.34 -33.54
N ARG A 655 -9.72 14.58 -32.90
CA ARG A 655 -9.86 15.47 -31.73
C ARG A 655 -9.13 14.94 -30.50
N LEU A 656 -9.32 13.68 -30.12
CA LEU A 656 -8.63 13.08 -28.96
C LEU A 656 -7.11 13.16 -29.15
N PHE A 657 -6.62 12.79 -30.35
CA PHE A 657 -5.21 12.91 -30.68
C PHE A 657 -4.71 14.35 -30.56
N SER A 658 -5.42 15.32 -31.15
CA SER A 658 -5.05 16.74 -31.09
C SER A 658 -5.03 17.28 -29.65
N SER A 659 -6.05 16.98 -28.83
CA SER A 659 -6.11 17.39 -27.43
C SER A 659 -4.98 16.78 -26.60
N THR A 660 -4.73 15.47 -26.79
CA THR A 660 -3.64 14.76 -26.10
C THR A 660 -2.28 15.32 -26.48
N LEU A 661 -2.04 15.55 -27.78
CA LEU A 661 -0.80 16.11 -28.29
C LEU A 661 -0.53 17.52 -27.74
N LYS A 662 -1.56 18.37 -27.63
CA LYS A 662 -1.42 19.71 -27.03
C LYS A 662 -0.97 19.64 -25.58
N ILE A 663 -1.59 18.80 -24.76
CA ILE A 663 -1.21 18.65 -23.34
C ILE A 663 0.18 18.05 -23.22
N ILE A 664 0.49 17.00 -23.98
CA ILE A 664 1.84 16.41 -24.01
C ILE A 664 2.88 17.44 -24.43
N THR A 665 2.60 18.30 -25.42
CA THR A 665 3.52 19.36 -25.86
C THR A 665 3.83 20.33 -24.72
N VAL A 666 2.80 20.73 -23.96
CA VAL A 666 2.98 21.59 -22.77
C VAL A 666 3.82 20.87 -21.72
N LEU A 667 3.51 19.61 -21.40
CA LEU A 667 4.26 18.83 -20.43
C LEU A 667 5.72 18.63 -20.84
N SER A 668 5.98 18.31 -22.12
CA SER A 668 7.34 18.19 -22.65
C SER A 668 8.11 19.50 -22.59
N ALA A 669 7.48 20.62 -22.92
CA ALA A 669 8.09 21.94 -22.76
C ALA A 669 8.43 22.23 -21.30
N LEU A 670 7.53 21.85 -20.37
CA LEU A 670 7.74 21.99 -18.93
C LEU A 670 8.89 21.12 -18.43
N SER A 671 8.99 19.86 -18.87
CA SER A 671 10.10 18.95 -18.54
C SER A 671 11.43 19.49 -19.06
N VAL A 672 11.48 20.00 -20.29
CA VAL A 672 12.70 20.60 -20.87
C VAL A 672 13.09 21.86 -20.10
N ALA A 673 12.14 22.76 -19.82
CA ALA A 673 12.40 23.97 -19.05
C ALA A 673 12.94 23.63 -17.63
N THR A 674 12.40 22.58 -17.01
CA THR A 674 12.84 22.09 -15.71
C THR A 674 14.26 21.55 -15.76
N LEU A 675 14.60 20.73 -16.76
CA LEU A 675 15.97 20.26 -16.98
C LEU A 675 16.92 21.45 -17.08
N LEU A 676 16.61 22.44 -17.92
CA LEU A 676 17.46 23.61 -18.11
C LEU A 676 17.61 24.45 -16.84
N HIS A 677 16.55 24.53 -16.02
CA HIS A 677 16.58 25.26 -14.76
C HIS A 677 17.41 24.56 -13.67
N ARG A 678 17.32 23.22 -13.59
CA ARG A 678 17.99 22.39 -12.58
C ARG A 678 19.41 21.97 -13.00
N TYR A 679 19.82 22.20 -14.25
CA TYR A 679 21.15 21.79 -14.71
C TYR A 679 22.23 22.63 -14.00
N PRO A 680 23.25 22.00 -13.36
CA PRO A 680 24.27 22.74 -12.63
C PRO A 680 25.12 23.57 -13.60
N ALA A 681 25.04 24.90 -13.46
CA ALA A 681 25.77 25.84 -14.32
C ALA A 681 27.12 26.31 -13.72
N VAL A 682 27.35 26.05 -12.43
CA VAL A 682 28.52 26.52 -11.68
C VAL A 682 29.15 25.32 -10.95
N PRO A 683 30.48 25.23 -10.87
CA PRO A 683 31.14 24.24 -10.03
C PRO A 683 30.70 24.34 -8.57
N PHE A 684 30.57 23.20 -7.93
CA PHE A 684 30.24 23.13 -6.51
C PHE A 684 31.41 23.66 -5.67
N LYS A 685 31.10 24.38 -4.59
CA LYS A 685 32.08 25.03 -3.74
C LYS A 685 31.99 24.52 -2.29
N PRO A 686 33.10 24.04 -1.70
CA PRO A 686 33.18 23.68 -0.28
C PRO A 686 33.14 24.94 0.61
N TYR A 687 32.78 24.78 1.89
CA TYR A 687 32.67 25.90 2.84
C TYR A 687 34.03 26.47 3.24
N ASN A 688 35.04 25.61 3.42
CA ASN A 688 36.31 25.97 4.06
C ASN A 688 37.54 25.85 3.13
N GLU A 689 37.43 26.37 1.90
CA GLU A 689 38.48 26.29 0.87
C GLU A 689 39.79 26.99 1.28
N SER A 690 39.70 28.12 1.99
CA SER A 690 40.87 28.92 2.41
C SER A 690 41.79 28.19 3.39
N SER A 691 41.22 27.42 4.32
CA SER A 691 41.96 26.61 5.29
C SER A 691 42.28 25.21 4.79
N LYS A 692 41.86 24.86 3.56
CA LYS A 692 41.90 23.50 3.00
C LYS A 692 41.38 22.44 3.99
N SER A 693 40.37 22.81 4.76
CA SER A 693 39.65 21.90 5.65
C SER A 693 38.33 21.48 5.03
N PHE A 694 37.76 20.38 5.51
CA PHE A 694 36.44 19.92 5.08
C PHE A 694 35.68 19.31 6.26
N THR A 695 34.36 19.47 6.23
CA THR A 695 33.46 18.91 7.25
C THR A 695 32.73 17.70 6.68
N THR A 696 32.81 16.57 7.35
CA THR A 696 32.03 15.37 7.04
C THR A 696 30.89 15.19 8.03
N GLY A 697 29.78 14.59 7.62
CA GLY A 697 28.68 14.21 8.51
C GLY A 697 28.06 12.87 8.19
N ILE A 698 27.37 12.29 9.16
CA ILE A 698 26.55 11.08 9.02
C ILE A 698 25.18 11.34 9.63
N TRP A 699 24.13 10.85 8.99
CA TRP A 699 22.77 10.99 9.50
C TRP A 699 21.80 9.91 9.01
N CYS A 700 21.08 9.26 9.91
CA CYS A 700 19.96 8.36 9.59
C CYS A 700 18.62 9.12 9.55
N VAL A 701 17.91 9.08 8.40
CA VAL A 701 16.91 10.11 8.08
C VAL A 701 15.49 9.60 7.85
N HIS A 702 15.16 8.39 8.30
CA HIS A 702 13.79 7.88 8.33
C HIS A 702 13.03 8.07 7.00
N PHE A 703 13.68 7.77 5.87
CA PHE A 703 13.08 7.87 4.53
C PHE A 703 12.55 9.28 4.17
N GLY A 704 13.08 10.31 4.84
CA GLY A 704 12.71 11.72 4.62
C GLY A 704 11.32 12.09 5.14
N LEU A 705 10.84 11.41 6.19
CA LEU A 705 9.62 11.76 6.93
C LEU A 705 9.99 12.18 8.36
N ASP A 706 9.43 13.31 8.82
CA ASP A 706 9.62 13.78 10.19
C ASP A 706 8.62 13.16 11.18
N ASN A 707 8.79 13.46 12.47
CA ASN A 707 7.96 12.93 13.56
C ASN A 707 6.46 13.26 13.44
N ASP A 708 6.08 14.18 12.54
CA ASP A 708 4.70 14.61 12.31
C ASP A 708 4.22 14.18 10.90
N MET A 709 4.92 13.22 10.29
CA MET A 709 4.67 12.66 8.95
C MET A 709 4.77 13.71 7.82
N TRP A 710 5.58 14.75 7.98
CA TRP A 710 5.89 15.69 6.90
C TRP A 710 7.14 15.30 6.15
N SER A 711 7.19 15.66 4.87
CA SER A 711 8.42 15.59 4.09
C SER A 711 9.50 16.48 4.72
N SER A 712 10.64 15.90 5.08
CA SER A 712 11.64 16.54 5.95
C SER A 712 12.88 17.09 5.23
N GLU A 713 13.06 16.82 3.93
CA GLU A 713 14.28 17.13 3.18
C GLU A 713 14.63 18.62 3.11
N THR A 714 13.64 19.50 3.17
CA THR A 714 13.85 20.96 3.25
C THR A 714 14.52 21.34 4.58
N ARG A 715 14.07 20.75 5.69
CA ARG A 715 14.64 20.98 7.03
C ARG A 715 16.01 20.33 7.15
N MET A 716 16.18 19.13 6.58
CA MET A 716 17.47 18.45 6.51
C MET A 716 18.50 19.29 5.76
N ARG A 717 18.17 19.79 4.57
CA ARG A 717 19.01 20.71 3.79
C ARG A 717 19.44 21.92 4.64
N ASP A 718 18.48 22.56 5.32
CA ASP A 718 18.78 23.75 6.13
C ASP A 718 19.75 23.46 7.27
N LEU A 719 19.62 22.29 7.91
CA LEU A 719 20.57 21.89 8.94
C LEU A 719 21.96 21.56 8.37
N ILE A 720 22.03 20.80 7.27
CA ILE A 720 23.29 20.48 6.58
C ILE A 720 24.02 21.76 6.17
N LYS A 721 23.26 22.77 5.73
CA LYS A 721 23.79 24.09 5.39
C LYS A 721 24.31 24.84 6.60
N ASP A 722 23.50 24.96 7.65
CA ASP A 722 23.86 25.73 8.85
C ASP A 722 25.00 25.08 9.64
N ALA A 723 25.16 23.76 9.52
CA ALA A 723 26.27 22.99 10.07
C ALA A 723 27.54 23.00 9.17
N GLU A 724 27.49 23.66 8.01
CA GLU A 724 28.59 23.78 7.04
C GLU A 724 29.19 22.42 6.63
N VAL A 725 28.35 21.42 6.37
CA VAL A 725 28.78 20.07 5.98
C VAL A 725 29.16 20.01 4.50
N ASP A 726 30.37 19.54 4.20
CA ASP A 726 30.87 19.40 2.83
C ASP A 726 30.60 18.02 2.22
N ILE A 727 30.67 16.97 3.06
CA ILE A 727 30.46 15.57 2.66
C ILE A 727 29.50 14.94 3.66
N ILE A 728 28.41 14.31 3.22
CA ILE A 728 27.46 13.68 4.13
C ILE A 728 27.05 12.29 3.64
N GLY A 729 27.12 11.32 4.55
CA GLY A 729 26.46 10.03 4.42
C GLY A 729 25.05 10.12 4.97
N LEU A 730 24.04 9.77 4.17
CA LEU A 730 22.65 9.64 4.60
C LEU A 730 22.24 8.17 4.57
N LEU A 731 21.52 7.72 5.58
CA LEU A 731 21.05 6.33 5.71
C LEU A 731 19.52 6.29 5.75
N GLU A 732 18.94 5.12 5.46
CA GLU A 732 17.49 4.95 5.26
C GLU A 732 16.95 5.86 4.15
N THR A 733 17.64 5.84 3.01
CA THR A 733 17.38 6.74 1.88
C THR A 733 16.55 6.09 0.78
N ASP A 734 16.29 4.78 0.82
CA ASP A 734 15.59 4.09 -0.27
C ASP A 734 14.10 4.42 -0.32
N THR A 735 13.77 5.46 -1.09
CA THR A 735 12.40 5.96 -1.27
C THR A 735 11.84 5.71 -2.68
N GLU A 736 12.59 5.00 -3.52
CA GLU A 736 12.24 4.63 -4.90
C GLU A 736 11.37 3.36 -4.97
N ARG A 737 10.47 3.23 -4.00
CA ARG A 737 9.48 2.15 -3.87
C ARG A 737 8.10 2.75 -3.69
N LEU A 738 7.07 1.93 -3.91
CA LEU A 738 5.67 2.32 -3.73
C LEU A 738 5.39 2.98 -2.37
N ILE A 739 5.97 2.44 -1.30
CA ILE A 739 5.87 2.93 0.08
C ILE A 739 6.65 4.23 0.32
N GLY A 740 7.72 4.48 -0.43
CA GLY A 740 8.46 5.76 -0.41
C GLY A 740 7.86 6.80 -1.35
N GLY A 741 6.79 6.46 -2.09
CA GLY A 741 6.17 7.35 -3.07
C GLY A 741 6.91 7.38 -4.41
N ASN A 742 7.82 6.43 -4.64
CA ASN A 742 8.73 6.38 -5.78
C ASN A 742 9.49 7.71 -5.93
N ARG A 743 10.09 8.19 -4.84
CA ARG A 743 10.74 9.49 -4.82
C ARG A 743 12.22 9.39 -4.53
N ASP A 744 12.91 10.48 -4.76
CA ASP A 744 14.31 10.69 -4.37
C ASP A 744 14.48 12.10 -3.81
N PHE A 745 14.51 12.18 -2.48
CA PHE A 745 14.65 13.45 -1.76
C PHE A 745 16.07 14.01 -1.80
N THR A 746 17.08 13.21 -2.17
CA THR A 746 18.49 13.66 -2.22
C THR A 746 18.69 14.73 -3.29
N GLN A 747 17.90 14.67 -4.37
CA GLN A 747 17.85 15.70 -5.41
C GLN A 747 17.65 17.10 -4.85
N LYS A 748 16.78 17.26 -3.83
CA LYS A 748 16.50 18.58 -3.26
C LYS A 748 17.71 19.15 -2.53
N ILE A 749 18.38 18.33 -1.74
CA ILE A 749 19.56 18.72 -0.97
C ILE A 749 20.72 19.05 -1.92
N ALA A 750 20.92 18.20 -2.92
CA ALA A 750 22.00 18.33 -3.90
C ALA A 750 21.87 19.58 -4.78
N ASP A 751 20.67 19.82 -5.32
CA ASP A 751 20.41 20.97 -6.18
C ASP A 751 20.54 22.28 -5.38
N ASP A 752 20.00 22.34 -4.15
CA ASP A 752 20.01 23.57 -3.34
C ASP A 752 21.39 23.89 -2.76
N LEU A 753 22.19 22.88 -2.39
CA LEU A 753 23.51 23.07 -1.77
C LEU A 753 24.68 22.97 -2.76
N GLY A 754 24.42 22.55 -4.01
CA GLY A 754 25.44 22.26 -5.00
C GLY A 754 26.32 21.11 -4.53
N MET A 755 25.80 19.87 -4.63
CA MET A 755 26.53 18.66 -4.25
C MET A 755 26.40 17.58 -5.32
N TYR A 756 27.48 16.82 -5.52
CA TYR A 756 27.45 15.53 -6.20
C TYR A 756 26.68 14.54 -5.33
N VAL A 757 25.95 13.62 -5.96
CA VAL A 757 25.18 12.58 -5.26
C VAL A 757 25.54 11.23 -5.83
N ASP A 758 25.82 10.27 -4.96
CA ASP A 758 25.71 8.85 -5.23
C ASP A 758 24.59 8.24 -4.39
N TYR A 759 23.48 7.88 -5.03
CA TYR A 759 22.34 7.19 -4.43
C TYR A 759 22.59 5.68 -4.55
N GLY A 760 23.02 5.01 -3.48
CA GLY A 760 23.61 3.68 -3.62
C GLY A 760 23.41 2.76 -2.43
N PRO A 761 23.04 1.48 -2.64
CA PRO A 761 22.68 0.82 -3.89
C PRO A 761 21.24 1.13 -4.38
N GLY A 762 20.96 0.86 -5.66
CA GLY A 762 19.61 1.06 -6.23
C GLY A 762 18.52 0.14 -5.62
N PRO A 763 17.23 0.47 -5.76
CA PRO A 763 16.12 -0.22 -5.09
C PRO A 763 15.95 -1.70 -5.48
N ASN A 764 16.52 -2.16 -6.59
CA ASN A 764 16.56 -3.58 -6.97
C ASN A 764 17.63 -4.40 -6.23
N LYS A 765 18.32 -3.80 -5.25
CA LYS A 765 19.35 -4.43 -4.41
C LYS A 765 18.87 -4.74 -2.99
N HIS A 766 17.59 -4.50 -2.71
CA HIS A 766 16.91 -5.00 -1.50
C HIS A 766 17.50 -4.51 -0.17
N THR A 767 18.00 -3.28 -0.14
CA THR A 767 18.48 -2.60 1.08
C THR A 767 17.56 -1.45 1.45
N TRP A 768 17.67 -0.93 2.68
CA TRP A 768 17.01 0.32 3.09
C TRP A 768 17.68 1.61 2.57
N GLY A 769 18.79 1.46 1.84
CA GLY A 769 19.45 2.54 1.11
C GLY A 769 20.50 3.28 1.92
N ALA A 770 21.49 3.79 1.19
CA ALA A 770 22.42 4.79 1.64
C ALA A 770 22.60 5.83 0.52
N ALA A 771 23.05 7.02 0.87
CA ALA A 771 23.45 8.03 -0.11
C ALA A 771 24.69 8.77 0.37
N LEU A 772 25.58 9.08 -0.57
CA LEU A 772 26.71 9.98 -0.34
C LEU A 772 26.46 11.28 -1.11
N LEU A 773 26.46 12.40 -0.39
CA LEU A 773 26.44 13.73 -0.99
C LEU A 773 27.78 14.42 -0.72
N SER A 774 28.35 15.07 -1.72
CA SER A 774 29.66 15.71 -1.60
C SER A 774 29.74 17.02 -2.39
N LYS A 775 30.27 18.08 -1.79
CA LYS A 775 30.66 19.30 -2.51
C LYS A 775 31.92 19.10 -3.36
N PHE A 776 32.69 18.06 -3.07
CA PHE A 776 33.87 17.64 -3.83
C PHE A 776 33.50 16.60 -4.90
N PRO A 777 34.16 16.62 -6.08
CA PRO A 777 33.91 15.63 -7.14
C PRO A 777 34.05 14.19 -6.65
N ILE A 778 33.03 13.36 -6.93
CA ILE A 778 33.11 11.91 -6.80
C ILE A 778 33.81 11.37 -8.05
N VAL A 779 35.03 10.87 -7.89
CA VAL A 779 35.85 10.36 -9.00
C VAL A 779 35.38 8.96 -9.40
N GLU A 780 35.17 8.11 -8.39
CA GLU A 780 34.75 6.72 -8.54
C GLU A 780 33.93 6.31 -7.32
N SER A 781 32.97 5.41 -7.49
CA SER A 781 32.28 4.77 -6.37
C SER A 781 31.86 3.33 -6.68
N HIS A 782 31.84 2.52 -5.64
CA HIS A 782 31.45 1.11 -5.67
C HIS A 782 30.41 0.83 -4.60
N HIS A 783 29.34 0.12 -4.98
CA HIS A 783 28.28 -0.30 -4.06
C HIS A 783 28.48 -1.74 -3.63
N HIS A 784 28.54 -1.95 -2.32
CA HIS A 784 28.70 -3.26 -1.71
C HIS A 784 27.41 -3.67 -1.01
N LEU A 785 27.02 -4.93 -1.21
CA LEU A 785 26.02 -5.61 -0.39
C LEU A 785 26.77 -6.54 0.54
N LEU A 786 26.70 -6.26 1.84
CA LEU A 786 27.42 -7.04 2.82
C LEU A 786 26.68 -8.35 3.16
N PRO A 787 27.40 -9.38 3.63
CA PRO A 787 26.80 -10.66 3.89
C PRO A 787 25.72 -10.58 4.96
N SER A 788 24.57 -11.20 4.69
CA SER A 788 23.46 -11.32 5.61
C SER A 788 22.82 -12.70 5.43
N PRO A 789 23.23 -13.73 6.19
CA PRO A 789 22.61 -15.04 6.10
C PRO A 789 21.16 -15.04 6.61
N VAL A 790 20.84 -14.24 7.64
CA VAL A 790 19.54 -14.34 8.34
C VAL A 790 18.70 -13.08 8.14
N GLY A 791 19.25 -11.94 8.49
CA GLY A 791 18.58 -10.65 8.59
C GLY A 791 18.62 -9.81 7.33
N GLU A 792 18.80 -8.51 7.54
CA GLU A 792 18.73 -7.49 6.50
C GLU A 792 20.03 -7.35 5.71
N LEU A 793 19.90 -7.13 4.40
CA LEU A 793 21.03 -6.74 3.56
C LEU A 793 21.49 -5.33 3.90
N ALA A 794 22.76 -5.24 4.29
CA ALA A 794 23.42 -4.01 4.68
C ALA A 794 24.18 -3.37 3.50
N PRO A 795 23.86 -2.13 3.11
CA PRO A 795 24.55 -1.41 2.04
C PRO A 795 25.83 -0.73 2.53
N ALA A 796 26.86 -0.70 1.67
CA ALA A 796 27.96 0.23 1.79
C ALA A 796 28.30 0.90 0.44
N ILE A 797 28.62 2.20 0.48
CA ILE A 797 29.19 2.95 -0.65
C ILE A 797 30.66 3.17 -0.33
N HIS A 798 31.58 2.71 -1.18
CA HIS A 798 33.00 3.09 -1.14
C HIS A 798 33.26 4.04 -2.30
N ALA A 799 33.51 5.31 -2.00
CA ALA A 799 33.76 6.35 -2.99
C ALA A 799 35.16 6.94 -2.84
N THR A 800 35.78 7.34 -3.95
CA THR A 800 36.99 8.16 -3.96
C THR A 800 36.62 9.57 -4.38
N LEU A 801 36.94 10.55 -3.55
CA LEU A 801 36.69 11.97 -3.76
C LEU A 801 37.98 12.73 -4.08
N ASP A 802 37.91 13.73 -4.95
CA ASP A 802 39.01 14.69 -5.15
C ASP A 802 38.80 15.89 -4.21
N ILE A 803 39.53 15.90 -3.09
CA ILE A 803 39.47 16.94 -2.07
C ILE A 803 40.72 17.80 -2.22
N TYR A 804 40.55 19.02 -2.73
CA TYR A 804 41.63 19.99 -2.93
C TYR A 804 42.86 19.45 -3.72
N GLY A 805 42.66 18.49 -4.64
CA GLY A 805 43.71 17.88 -5.45
C GLY A 805 44.26 16.56 -4.89
N GLU A 806 43.79 16.10 -3.73
CA GLU A 806 44.18 14.84 -3.11
C GLU A 806 43.02 13.84 -3.14
N LEU A 807 43.32 12.57 -3.44
CA LEU A 807 42.31 11.51 -3.49
C LEU A 807 42.08 10.94 -2.08
N ILE A 808 40.86 11.06 -1.59
CA ILE A 808 40.42 10.55 -0.29
C ILE A 808 39.30 9.53 -0.50
N ASP A 809 39.39 8.39 0.18
CA ASP A 809 38.32 7.41 0.19
C ASP A 809 37.29 7.74 1.28
N VAL A 810 36.01 7.71 0.94
CA VAL A 810 34.89 7.86 1.87
C VAL A 810 34.02 6.62 1.78
N VAL A 811 33.77 5.98 2.92
CA VAL A 811 32.89 4.82 3.03
C VAL A 811 31.64 5.22 3.79
N VAL A 812 30.46 5.09 3.17
CA VAL A 812 29.16 5.23 3.84
C VAL A 812 28.60 3.84 4.11
N PHE A 813 28.21 3.53 5.35
CA PHE A 813 27.79 2.18 5.72
C PHE A 813 26.58 2.18 6.66
N HIS A 814 25.56 1.38 6.32
CA HIS A 814 24.40 1.11 7.17
C HIS A 814 24.41 -0.35 7.62
N SER A 815 24.70 -0.62 8.90
CA SER A 815 24.67 -1.97 9.47
C SER A 815 23.25 -2.51 9.59
N GLY A 816 23.12 -3.84 9.56
CA GLY A 816 21.88 -4.54 9.92
C GLY A 816 21.54 -4.44 11.40
N GLN A 817 20.35 -4.91 11.75
CA GLN A 817 19.73 -4.73 13.07
C GLN A 817 20.42 -5.47 14.22
N GLU A 818 20.03 -5.12 15.44
CA GLU A 818 20.64 -5.67 16.65
C GLU A 818 20.41 -7.18 16.81
N GLU A 819 19.23 -7.64 16.40
CA GLU A 819 18.72 -8.99 16.59
C GLU A 819 19.58 -10.05 15.87
N ASP A 820 20.18 -9.69 14.73
CA ASP A 820 20.95 -10.60 13.89
C ASP A 820 22.46 -10.46 14.14
N VAL A 821 22.91 -10.99 15.29
CA VAL A 821 24.30 -10.89 15.76
C VAL A 821 25.33 -11.40 14.74
N GLU A 822 25.04 -12.52 14.08
CA GLU A 822 25.96 -13.11 13.09
C GLU A 822 26.06 -12.26 11.82
N ASP A 823 24.94 -11.71 11.36
CA ASP A 823 24.91 -10.80 10.22
C ASP A 823 25.77 -9.57 10.53
N ARG A 824 25.58 -8.92 11.68
CA ARG A 824 26.41 -7.78 12.09
C ARG A 824 27.90 -8.12 12.16
N ARG A 825 28.25 -9.32 12.64
CA ARG A 825 29.65 -9.79 12.67
C ARG A 825 30.22 -9.97 11.26
N LEU A 826 29.45 -10.53 10.32
CA LEU A 826 29.90 -10.71 8.94
C LEU A 826 29.99 -9.37 8.19
N GLN A 827 29.04 -8.47 8.44
CA GLN A 827 29.02 -7.12 7.89
C GLN A 827 30.22 -6.32 8.40
N SER A 828 30.54 -6.39 9.70
CA SER A 828 31.70 -5.69 10.26
C SER A 828 33.02 -6.17 9.63
N LEU A 829 33.17 -7.48 9.40
CA LEU A 829 34.32 -8.05 8.71
C LEU A 829 34.39 -7.60 7.25
N GLY A 830 33.25 -7.52 6.55
CA GLY A 830 33.18 -7.03 5.17
C GLY A 830 33.62 -5.57 5.04
N VAL A 831 33.13 -4.68 5.91
CA VAL A 831 33.56 -3.27 5.91
C VAL A 831 35.01 -3.12 6.33
N ALA A 832 35.47 -3.90 7.32
CA ALA A 832 36.87 -3.91 7.72
C ALA A 832 37.80 -4.30 6.56
N GLU A 833 37.38 -5.24 5.71
CA GLU A 833 38.11 -5.62 4.50
C GLU A 833 38.16 -4.49 3.47
N ILE A 834 37.04 -3.80 3.23
CA ILE A 834 36.98 -2.63 2.34
C ILE A 834 37.96 -1.55 2.81
N MET A 835 37.94 -1.20 4.11
CA MET A 835 38.83 -0.19 4.68
C MET A 835 40.30 -0.61 4.67
N ALA A 836 40.60 -1.88 4.97
CA ALA A 836 41.97 -2.40 5.00
C ALA A 836 42.63 -2.37 3.61
N ASN A 837 41.87 -2.63 2.56
CA ASN A 837 42.33 -2.68 1.18
C ASN A 837 42.58 -1.30 0.56
N SER A 838 41.97 -0.24 1.09
CA SER A 838 42.33 1.12 0.69
C SER A 838 43.75 1.46 1.15
N THR A 839 44.49 2.20 0.31
CA THR A 839 45.83 2.75 0.62
C THR A 839 45.81 4.26 0.77
N ARG A 840 44.65 4.89 0.62
CA ARG A 840 44.45 6.34 0.69
C ARG A 840 44.04 6.76 2.11
N PRO A 841 44.15 8.07 2.43
CA PRO A 841 43.40 8.63 3.54
C PRO A 841 41.92 8.27 3.41
N LEU A 842 41.31 7.91 4.54
CA LEU A 842 39.98 7.31 4.52
C LEU A 842 39.12 7.86 5.66
N VAL A 843 37.83 8.10 5.35
CA VAL A 843 36.78 8.39 6.33
C VAL A 843 35.66 7.36 6.21
N LEU A 844 35.24 6.77 7.32
CA LEU A 844 34.03 5.97 7.43
C LEU A 844 32.94 6.82 8.08
N LEU A 845 31.78 6.88 7.44
CA LEU A 845 30.55 7.52 7.90
C LEU A 845 29.49 6.41 8.05
N SER A 846 29.17 6.03 9.28
CA SER A 846 28.45 4.76 9.47
C SER A 846 27.47 4.72 10.62
N TYR A 847 26.49 3.82 10.51
CA TYR A 847 25.61 3.37 11.58
C TYR A 847 25.96 1.93 11.94
N LEU A 848 26.58 1.71 13.11
CA LEU A 848 27.28 0.47 13.47
C LEU A 848 26.55 -0.43 14.47
N VAL A 849 25.57 0.10 15.21
CA VAL A 849 24.81 -0.64 16.25
C VAL A 849 25.75 -1.32 17.25
N THR A 850 26.65 -0.54 17.85
CA THR A 850 27.65 -1.05 18.80
C THR A 850 28.07 0.07 19.76
N GLU A 851 28.51 -0.29 20.96
CA GLU A 851 29.11 0.66 21.90
C GLU A 851 30.61 0.85 21.63
N PRO A 852 31.18 2.04 21.91
CA PRO A 852 32.60 2.26 21.77
C PRO A 852 33.41 1.25 22.60
N LEU A 853 34.54 0.81 22.05
CA LEU A 853 35.50 -0.12 22.68
C LEU A 853 34.97 -1.55 22.93
N LYS A 854 33.72 -1.86 22.55
CA LYS A 854 33.09 -3.17 22.80
C LYS A 854 32.79 -3.95 21.53
N GLY A 855 32.90 -5.27 21.59
CA GLY A 855 32.44 -6.17 20.54
C GLY A 855 32.98 -5.82 19.15
N ASN A 856 32.06 -5.64 18.19
CA ASN A 856 32.36 -5.35 16.78
C ASN A 856 33.07 -4.00 16.58
N TYR A 857 33.00 -3.05 17.53
CA TYR A 857 33.81 -1.81 17.48
C TYR A 857 35.29 -2.12 17.20
N ASN A 858 35.85 -3.13 17.88
CA ASN A 858 37.25 -3.53 17.76
C ASN A 858 37.57 -4.23 16.43
N THR A 859 36.57 -4.48 15.57
CA THR A 859 36.78 -4.90 14.18
C THR A 859 36.97 -3.68 13.29
N TYR A 860 36.16 -2.63 13.48
CA TYR A 860 36.24 -1.39 12.72
C TYR A 860 37.46 -0.55 13.08
N VAL A 861 37.77 -0.42 14.37
CA VAL A 861 38.95 0.27 14.91
C VAL A 861 39.98 -0.79 15.31
N SER A 862 40.89 -1.11 14.40
CA SER A 862 41.88 -2.18 14.60
C SER A 862 43.16 -1.93 13.82
N GLU A 863 44.23 -2.65 14.15
CA GLU A 863 45.48 -2.64 13.37
C GLU A 863 45.25 -3.02 11.91
N LYS A 864 44.30 -3.92 11.63
CA LYS A 864 43.95 -4.35 10.27
C LYS A 864 43.39 -3.19 9.45
N THR A 865 42.43 -2.46 9.99
CA THR A 865 41.75 -1.36 9.29
C THR A 865 42.55 -0.07 9.32
N ARG A 866 43.45 0.09 10.30
CA ARG A 866 44.23 1.31 10.59
C ARG A 866 43.33 2.52 10.89
N MET A 867 42.07 2.28 11.23
CA MET A 867 41.09 3.35 11.49
C MET A 867 41.15 3.76 12.94
N TYR A 868 40.97 5.06 13.16
CA TYR A 868 40.82 5.67 14.48
C TYR A 868 39.43 6.27 14.60
N ASP A 869 38.91 6.28 15.83
CA ASP A 869 37.65 6.93 16.14
C ASP A 869 37.85 8.44 16.28
N ILE A 870 36.89 9.23 15.79
CA ILE A 870 36.89 10.68 16.00
C ILE A 870 36.99 11.02 17.49
N ASP A 871 36.29 10.27 18.33
CA ASP A 871 36.28 10.46 19.78
C ASP A 871 35.87 9.18 20.55
N SER A 872 36.84 8.36 20.90
CA SER A 872 36.60 7.12 21.67
C SER A 872 36.08 7.33 23.10
N THR A 873 35.98 8.58 23.60
CA THR A 873 35.44 8.88 24.95
C THR A 873 33.98 9.31 24.94
N ASP A 874 33.40 9.51 23.76
CA ASP A 874 31.95 9.70 23.57
C ASP A 874 31.23 8.35 23.76
N TRP A 875 31.01 8.00 25.02
CA TRP A 875 30.50 6.70 25.46
C TRP A 875 29.00 6.47 25.17
N ASP A 876 28.25 7.54 24.93
CA ASP A 876 26.81 7.53 24.66
C ASP A 876 26.51 7.48 23.14
N ARG A 877 27.38 6.79 22.39
CA ARG A 877 27.15 6.46 20.99
C ARG A 877 26.75 5.00 20.87
N TRP A 878 25.67 4.78 20.13
CA TRP A 878 25.17 3.45 19.81
C TRP A 878 25.07 3.25 18.30
N CYS A 879 24.48 4.24 17.64
CA CYS A 879 24.16 4.20 16.23
C CYS A 879 25.31 4.71 15.36
N GLU A 880 25.56 6.01 15.39
CA GLU A 880 26.38 6.69 14.38
C GLU A 880 27.84 6.89 14.80
N TYR A 881 28.74 6.73 13.83
CA TYR A 881 30.19 6.81 13.99
C TYR A 881 30.86 7.47 12.79
N ILE A 882 31.87 8.30 13.10
CA ILE A 882 32.84 8.81 12.14
C ILE A 882 34.21 8.23 12.52
N LEU A 883 34.76 7.36 11.66
CA LEU A 883 36.12 6.85 11.80
C LEU A 883 36.99 7.43 10.69
N PHE A 884 38.29 7.57 10.94
CA PHE A 884 39.21 8.16 9.97
C PHE A 884 40.64 7.63 10.12
N ARG A 885 41.48 7.87 9.10
CA ARG A 885 42.94 7.69 9.17
C ARG A 885 43.67 8.58 8.17
N ASP A 886 44.96 8.79 8.41
CA ASP A 886 45.86 9.60 7.56
C ASP A 886 45.36 11.03 7.28
N LEU A 887 44.55 11.55 8.20
CA LEU A 887 44.01 12.90 8.22
C LEU A 887 44.17 13.49 9.62
N LYS A 888 44.26 14.81 9.73
CA LYS A 888 44.24 15.48 11.02
C LYS A 888 42.80 15.79 11.41
N LYS A 889 42.32 15.22 12.53
CA LYS A 889 41.06 15.65 13.16
C LYS A 889 41.21 17.03 13.78
N VAL A 890 40.23 17.90 13.53
CA VAL A 890 40.20 19.30 13.99
C VAL A 890 39.09 19.49 15.01
N ALA A 891 37.88 19.04 14.69
CA ALA A 891 36.72 19.21 15.55
C ALA A 891 35.69 18.09 15.36
N TYR A 892 34.87 17.88 16.39
CA TYR A 892 33.76 16.92 16.43
C TYR A 892 32.55 17.53 17.15
N ALA A 893 31.35 17.32 16.62
CA ALA A 893 30.12 17.80 17.25
C ALA A 893 28.91 16.90 16.96
N ARG A 894 27.98 16.87 17.91
CA ARG A 894 26.66 16.22 17.81
C ARG A 894 25.57 17.30 17.85
N ILE A 895 24.77 17.39 16.80
CA ILE A 895 23.78 18.45 16.62
C ILE A 895 22.36 17.88 16.73
N SER A 896 21.57 18.45 17.63
CA SER A 896 20.20 18.01 17.89
C SER A 896 19.36 17.90 16.61
N ARG A 897 18.62 16.81 16.50
CA ARG A 897 17.71 16.50 15.40
C ARG A 897 16.41 17.29 15.39
N SER A 898 16.10 18.01 16.47
CA SER A 898 14.76 18.57 16.69
C SER A 898 13.70 17.47 16.49
N THR A 899 12.72 17.69 15.60
CA THR A 899 11.68 16.72 15.24
C THR A 899 11.90 16.06 13.87
N ILE A 900 13.09 16.20 13.24
CA ILE A 900 13.32 15.72 11.86
C ILE A 900 13.37 14.20 11.75
N THR A 901 14.01 13.53 12.71
CA THR A 901 14.24 12.07 12.73
C THR A 901 14.49 11.65 14.19
N ASP A 902 14.91 10.42 14.45
CA ASP A 902 15.21 9.86 15.78
C ASP A 902 16.70 9.95 16.18
N THR A 903 17.61 10.11 15.21
CA THR A 903 19.07 10.29 15.38
C THR A 903 19.52 11.75 15.22
N GLU A 904 20.51 12.17 16.00
CA GLU A 904 21.20 13.46 15.81
C GLU A 904 22.09 13.49 14.57
N LEU A 905 22.46 14.68 14.09
CA LEU A 905 23.48 14.82 13.05
C LEU A 905 24.87 14.83 13.72
N GLN A 906 25.73 13.87 13.38
CA GLN A 906 27.13 13.87 13.81
C GLN A 906 28.02 14.46 12.72
N ILE A 907 28.93 15.38 13.10
CA ILE A 907 29.87 16.03 12.18
C ILE A 907 31.30 16.01 12.71
N ALA A 908 32.26 15.90 11.79
CA ALA A 908 33.69 16.01 12.07
C ALA A 908 34.38 16.90 11.03
N LYS A 909 35.34 17.71 11.47
CA LYS A 909 36.17 18.55 10.60
C LYS A 909 37.57 17.98 10.50
N PHE A 910 38.08 17.87 9.27
CA PHE A 910 39.39 17.32 8.97
C PHE A 910 40.24 18.28 8.14
N LYS A 911 41.55 18.07 8.19
CA LYS A 911 42.55 18.68 7.30
C LYS A 911 43.64 17.68 6.93
N PHE A 912 44.43 18.02 5.91
CA PHE A 912 45.61 17.23 5.57
C PHE A 912 46.70 17.34 6.65
N LEU A 913 47.41 16.24 6.88
CA LEU A 913 48.60 16.24 7.71
C LEU A 913 49.73 17.01 7.02
N THR A 914 50.31 17.96 7.74
CA THR A 914 51.57 18.60 7.34
C THR A 914 52.74 17.62 7.46
N ASP A 915 53.86 17.90 6.77
CA ASP A 915 55.06 17.06 6.83
C ASP A 915 55.60 16.92 8.26
N GLU A 916 55.49 17.98 9.07
CA GLU A 916 55.84 17.96 10.49
C GLU A 916 54.91 17.03 11.29
N GLN A 917 53.60 17.16 11.11
CA GLN A 917 52.62 16.34 11.82
C GLN A 917 52.75 14.86 11.51
N ARG A 918 53.21 14.48 10.31
CA ARG A 918 53.49 13.08 9.96
C ARG A 918 54.59 12.44 10.83
N SER A 919 55.39 13.24 11.53
CA SER A 919 56.43 12.77 12.46
C SER A 919 55.95 12.63 13.91
N TYR A 920 54.76 13.13 14.24
CA TYR A 920 54.20 13.03 15.59
C TYR A 920 53.76 11.60 15.91
N SER A 921 53.67 11.26 17.20
CA SER A 921 53.19 9.93 17.61
C SER A 921 51.71 9.76 17.26
N GLU A 922 51.30 8.54 16.90
CA GLU A 922 49.89 8.22 16.64
C GLU A 922 48.99 8.53 17.84
N SER A 923 49.49 8.30 19.05
CA SER A 923 48.79 8.65 20.30
C SER A 923 48.48 10.15 20.40
N PHE A 924 49.32 11.01 19.84
CA PHE A 924 49.07 12.43 19.80
C PHE A 924 48.13 12.82 18.65
N LEU A 925 48.40 12.32 17.43
CA LEU A 925 47.62 12.66 16.23
C LEU A 925 46.16 12.24 16.33
N TYR A 926 45.93 11.02 16.85
CA TYR A 926 44.63 10.36 16.83
C TYR A 926 44.00 10.21 18.23
N GLY A 927 44.75 10.48 19.30
CA GLY A 927 44.22 10.56 20.66
C GLY A 927 43.30 11.75 20.88
N ASN A 928 42.61 11.76 22.03
CA ASN A 928 41.64 12.78 22.41
C ASN A 928 42.32 13.93 23.18
N ASN A 929 43.26 14.61 22.53
CA ASN A 929 43.98 15.77 23.10
C ASN A 929 43.14 17.03 22.91
N TYR A 930 42.22 17.30 23.84
CA TYR A 930 41.31 18.45 23.75
C TYR A 930 42.01 19.78 23.98
N ILE A 931 41.55 20.81 23.28
CA ILE A 931 41.96 22.21 23.46
C ILE A 931 40.73 23.11 23.55
N ASP A 932 40.90 24.27 24.19
CA ASP A 932 39.86 25.30 24.22
C ASP A 932 39.68 25.92 22.84
N GLU A 933 38.44 26.29 22.48
CA GLU A 933 38.14 26.92 21.18
C GLU A 933 38.95 28.22 20.96
N SER A 934 39.34 28.90 22.04
CA SER A 934 40.15 30.11 21.99
C SER A 934 41.53 29.89 21.34
N GLU A 935 42.04 28.66 21.38
CA GLU A 935 43.31 28.23 20.78
C GLU A 935 43.17 27.78 19.33
N VAL A 936 41.93 27.62 18.83
CA VAL A 936 41.63 27.16 17.48
C VAL A 936 41.58 28.35 16.52
N ASP A 937 42.23 28.24 15.37
CA ASP A 937 42.13 29.22 14.28
C ASP A 937 40.65 29.49 13.96
N PRO A 938 40.19 30.75 13.92
CA PRO A 938 38.82 31.09 13.57
C PRO A 938 38.29 30.42 12.29
N ALA A 939 39.14 30.17 11.28
CA ALA A 939 38.76 29.50 10.03
C ALA A 939 38.52 27.98 10.18
N LEU A 940 38.91 27.40 11.31
CA LEU A 940 38.75 25.99 11.65
C LEU A 940 37.64 25.74 12.67
N ARG A 941 37.07 26.79 13.26
CA ARG A 941 35.96 26.67 14.20
C ARG A 941 34.71 26.12 13.52
N MET A 942 33.86 25.46 14.30
CA MET A 942 32.54 25.03 13.85
C MET A 942 31.53 26.20 13.96
N PRO A 943 30.37 26.13 13.28
CA PRO A 943 29.42 27.23 13.21
C PRO A 943 28.89 27.69 14.58
N GLN A 944 29.16 28.96 14.91
CA GLN A 944 28.73 29.54 16.19
C GLN A 944 27.20 29.66 16.33
N LEU A 945 26.47 29.65 15.21
CA LEU A 945 25.01 29.72 15.16
C LEU A 945 24.31 28.59 15.92
N LEU A 946 24.98 27.45 16.12
CA LEU A 946 24.44 26.25 16.77
C LEU A 946 24.71 26.19 18.28
N ARG A 947 25.38 27.19 18.87
CA ARG A 947 25.56 27.28 20.33
C ARG A 947 24.28 27.73 21.04
N GLY A 948 24.15 27.40 22.33
CA GLY A 948 23.01 27.80 23.16
C GLY A 948 21.71 27.20 22.64
N ASP A 949 20.68 28.05 22.46
CA ASP A 949 19.38 27.61 21.91
C ASP A 949 19.46 27.22 20.41
N GLY A 950 20.57 27.56 19.74
CA GLY A 950 20.84 27.25 18.35
C GLY A 950 19.83 27.88 17.36
N VAL A 951 19.50 27.14 16.30
CA VAL A 951 18.62 27.63 15.22
C VAL A 951 17.58 26.59 14.84
N ARG A 952 16.29 26.98 14.80
CA ARG A 952 15.15 26.10 14.46
C ARG A 952 15.10 24.80 15.29
N GLY A 953 15.56 24.86 16.54
CA GLY A 953 15.63 23.71 17.46
C GLY A 953 16.87 22.83 17.29
N HIS A 954 17.78 23.18 16.38
CA HIS A 954 19.08 22.52 16.20
C HIS A 954 20.16 23.26 16.97
N HIS A 955 20.83 22.57 17.87
CA HIS A 955 21.91 23.09 18.71
C HIS A 955 22.89 21.96 19.04
N TYR A 956 24.09 22.29 19.51
CA TYR A 956 25.02 21.29 20.07
C TYR A 956 24.42 20.69 21.35
N HIS A 957 24.16 19.38 21.35
CA HIS A 957 23.27 18.77 22.36
C HIS A 957 23.96 17.85 23.37
N VAL A 958 25.06 17.18 23.00
CA VAL A 958 25.72 16.21 23.90
C VAL A 958 26.87 16.83 24.70
N PHE A 959 27.55 17.81 24.12
CA PHE A 959 28.69 18.48 24.74
C PHE A 959 28.47 19.98 24.93
N ASP A 960 27.27 20.51 24.61
CA ASP A 960 26.90 21.93 24.54
C ASP A 960 27.75 22.81 23.58
N GLU A 961 28.92 22.34 23.17
CA GLU A 961 29.82 22.95 22.20
C GLU A 961 30.64 21.90 21.42
N PRO A 962 31.28 22.27 20.31
CA PRO A 962 32.17 21.38 19.57
C PRO A 962 33.40 21.00 20.40
N ARG A 963 33.83 19.74 20.32
CA ARG A 963 35.13 19.31 20.83
C ARG A 963 36.21 19.62 19.80
N TYR A 964 37.28 20.30 20.21
CA TYR A 964 38.43 20.64 19.37
C TYR A 964 39.68 19.87 19.80
N PHE A 965 40.56 19.57 18.85
CA PHE A 965 41.74 18.74 19.08
C PHE A 965 43.05 19.50 18.79
N ALA A 966 44.05 19.30 19.66
CA ALA A 966 45.35 19.98 19.59
C ALA A 966 46.03 19.80 18.22
N GLU A 967 46.53 20.89 17.63
CA GLU A 967 47.22 20.84 16.33
C GLU A 967 48.73 20.54 16.45
N HIS A 968 49.32 20.90 17.58
CA HIS A 968 50.75 20.82 17.90
C HIS A 968 50.95 20.25 19.32
N THR A 969 52.07 19.57 19.54
CA THR A 969 52.42 18.89 20.80
C THR A 969 52.74 19.83 21.95
#